data_AF-A0A933EFP6-F1
#
_entry.id   AF-A0A933EFP6-F1
#
_cell.length_a   1.000
_cell.length_b   1.000
_cell.length_c   1.000
_cell.angle_alpha   90.00
_cell.angle_beta   90.00
_cell.angle_gamma   90.00
#
_symmetry.space_group_name_H-M   'P 1'
#
loop_
_entity.id
_entity.type
_entity.pdbx_description
1 polymer ?
#
loop_
_entity_poly.entity_id
_entity_poly.type
_entity_poly.pdbx_seq_one_letter_code
_entity_poly.pdbx_strand_id
1 'polypeptide(L)'
;LQNLTVEVANSTNAAMVYSLQWSAREALGNVALLDQMDHLAARVDQLREPVTGDDILYVLHRRLLSRRPDEDAAGAVALAYQEVVTGMRRAYATSPAERQQAEDEGLALRERLKVAYPFHPALIDIMRERWSSLDVFQRTRGALRFLASCLFTVKRAGATGALLGPGDIPLGDPEVRVKLVKELGLRNEYDGALAADLCGPNARARGIDDRLARENPALVGVRPATRLATAIFAYSFGGLQRGEGDDALPPGVTEAELLAAVVGPDLDNITATAALAELRNQCLYLHYDGVRYVFKKDPNVTKLIEDEEQQVARRPEEVRQRVKEMLMQRLQGQRAAIVWPEQSTEIPDEDPAFLVGYLPLEFAGENRATQERRAKDLLEKYGQRPRKYRNGAGLAIPQRDQIEPLRHAVRYLMAIKRIEDKRAQLRLNRDQLQQLNERKRTDEGAAEKAFRELYASVWLPRAENGSISLDLVEVGGRPLQSTGVHERVMELLTVTTKKVFSSTTPRKIVDLLRLGEEVEGQPPRHGIKASEVRDAFFSFPGFTRLDSSDALRKAIARGVQEGIFGYTSGTAPALGADGKYQVGREKVAFQHAIAEDEVDFDSGFLIMPAAIPAAPEPVGGGSQVRDGGGEPYQPPTGGTAPGVPQPPLVVPTEATQRAVTIRITGSRDQLFKAWPAIANLADKAGKASIQVNAASEQGFDQSWLRNAVYEPLEEADVLEKEQ
;
A
#
# COMPACT_ATOMS: atom_id res chain seq x y z
N LEU A 1 -60.53 15.83 41.40
CA LEU A 1 -60.46 15.72 39.92
C LEU A 1 -61.75 15.13 39.37
N GLN A 2 -62.00 13.82 39.54
CA GLN A 2 -63.19 13.10 39.03
C GLN A 2 -64.54 13.85 39.14
N ASN A 3 -64.91 14.40 40.29
CA ASN A 3 -66.18 15.12 40.41
C ASN A 3 -66.24 16.38 39.51
N LEU A 4 -65.12 17.09 39.35
CA LEU A 4 -65.06 18.29 38.49
C LEU A 4 -65.15 17.92 37.00
N THR A 5 -64.52 16.82 36.57
CA THR A 5 -64.62 16.38 35.18
C THR A 5 -66.04 15.92 34.85
N VAL A 6 -66.73 15.23 35.77
CA VAL A 6 -68.15 14.83 35.60
C VAL A 6 -69.09 16.04 35.57
N GLU A 7 -68.98 16.99 36.51
CA GLU A 7 -69.85 18.18 36.54
C GLU A 7 -69.65 19.08 35.31
N VAL A 8 -68.42 19.22 34.83
CA VAL A 8 -68.13 20.01 33.62
C VAL A 8 -68.62 19.30 32.35
N ALA A 9 -68.46 17.97 32.23
CA ALA A 9 -68.98 17.21 31.08
C ALA A 9 -70.51 17.24 30.97
N ASN A 10 -71.23 17.41 32.09
CA ASN A 10 -72.67 17.57 32.12
C ASN A 10 -73.15 19.02 31.87
N SER A 11 -72.24 19.98 31.67
CA SER A 11 -72.55 21.42 31.55
C SER A 11 -72.30 21.96 30.14
N THR A 12 -73.34 22.49 29.50
CA THR A 12 -73.32 22.99 28.12
C THR A 12 -72.40 24.21 27.88
N ASN A 13 -72.00 24.91 28.94
CA ASN A 13 -71.25 26.17 28.88
C ASN A 13 -69.97 26.17 29.74
N ALA A 14 -69.46 25.01 30.15
CA ALA A 14 -68.23 24.90 30.93
C ALA A 14 -67.14 24.13 30.17
N ALA A 15 -65.87 24.49 30.41
CA ALA A 15 -64.71 23.76 29.93
C ALA A 15 -63.67 23.69 31.06
N MET A 16 -63.11 22.50 31.30
CA MET A 16 -62.07 22.30 32.31
C MET A 16 -60.71 22.18 31.64
N VAL A 17 -59.83 23.15 31.89
CA VAL A 17 -58.42 23.06 31.50
C VAL A 17 -57.60 22.75 32.74
N TYR A 18 -56.93 21.61 32.74
CA TYR A 18 -55.94 21.21 33.75
C TYR A 18 -54.61 20.92 33.04
N SER A 19 -53.51 20.94 33.79
CA SER A 19 -52.18 20.64 33.27
C SER A 19 -51.42 19.79 34.28
N LEU A 20 -51.05 18.58 33.87
CA LEU A 20 -50.15 17.70 34.61
C LEU A 20 -48.70 18.01 34.20
N GLN A 21 -47.75 17.81 35.10
CA GLN A 21 -46.33 18.00 34.81
C GLN A 21 -45.75 16.73 34.20
N TRP A 22 -45.25 16.81 32.97
CA TRP A 22 -44.72 15.64 32.24
C TRP A 22 -43.43 15.06 32.84
N SER A 23 -42.64 15.84 33.60
CA SER A 23 -41.33 15.37 34.07
C SER A 23 -41.37 14.84 35.50
N ALA A 24 -40.87 13.61 35.69
CA ALA A 24 -40.69 12.97 36.99
C ALA A 24 -39.85 13.81 37.98
N ARG A 25 -39.00 14.69 37.45
CA ARG A 25 -38.17 15.63 38.20
C ARG A 25 -38.96 16.81 38.77
N GLU A 26 -39.94 17.33 38.05
CA GLU A 26 -40.84 18.38 38.55
C GLU A 26 -41.89 17.77 39.50
N ALA A 27 -42.30 16.52 39.26
CA ALA A 27 -43.20 15.73 40.12
C ALA A 27 -42.62 15.32 41.49
N LEU A 28 -41.35 15.64 41.79
CA LEU A 28 -40.62 15.21 42.99
C LEU A 28 -40.67 13.68 43.24
N GLY A 29 -40.70 12.89 42.16
CA GLY A 29 -40.77 11.42 42.22
C GLY A 29 -42.18 10.82 42.37
N ASN A 30 -43.24 11.63 42.50
CA ASN A 30 -44.63 11.17 42.65
C ASN A 30 -45.28 10.76 41.31
N VAL A 31 -44.55 10.06 40.44
CA VAL A 31 -44.99 9.71 39.06
C VAL A 31 -46.30 8.92 39.09
N ALA A 32 -46.41 7.91 39.94
CA ALA A 32 -47.62 7.11 40.11
C ALA A 32 -48.87 7.92 40.55
N LEU A 33 -48.70 9.13 41.10
CA LEU A 33 -49.82 10.03 41.41
C LEU A 33 -50.28 10.81 40.16
N LEU A 34 -49.36 11.15 39.26
CA LEU A 34 -49.69 11.73 37.96
C LEU A 34 -50.44 10.72 37.09
N ASP A 35 -49.94 9.48 37.02
CA ASP A 35 -50.61 8.38 36.30
C ASP A 35 -52.04 8.17 36.82
N GLN A 36 -52.25 8.18 38.15
CA GLN A 36 -53.58 8.10 38.75
C GLN A 36 -54.47 9.31 38.42
N MET A 37 -53.92 10.51 38.34
CA MET A 37 -54.68 11.71 37.95
C MET A 37 -55.09 11.65 36.46
N ASP A 38 -54.21 11.17 35.59
CA ASP A 38 -54.46 11.02 34.15
C ASP A 38 -55.53 9.94 33.89
N HIS A 39 -55.39 8.76 34.51
CA HIS A 39 -56.38 7.67 34.51
C HIS A 39 -57.77 8.08 35.06
N LEU A 40 -57.85 9.13 35.88
CA LEU A 40 -59.13 9.66 36.39
C LEU A 40 -59.77 10.71 35.47
N ALA A 41 -58.98 11.38 34.63
CA ALA A 41 -59.48 12.37 33.67
C ALA A 41 -59.86 11.72 32.31
N ALA A 42 -59.03 10.81 31.79
CA ALA A 42 -59.24 10.09 30.53
C ALA A 42 -60.50 9.19 30.50
N ARG A 43 -61.23 9.07 31.62
CA ARG A 43 -62.55 8.38 31.69
C ARG A 43 -63.73 9.24 31.22
N VAL A 44 -63.54 10.56 31.12
CA VAL A 44 -64.62 11.53 30.88
C VAL A 44 -64.30 12.47 29.71
N ASP A 45 -63.01 12.60 29.37
CA ASP A 45 -62.50 13.56 28.38
C ASP A 45 -61.63 12.88 27.32
N GLN A 46 -61.56 13.47 26.13
CA GLN A 46 -60.71 13.00 25.03
C GLN A 46 -59.35 13.71 25.11
N LEU A 47 -58.32 12.99 25.55
CA LEU A 47 -56.95 13.52 25.71
C LEU A 47 -56.51 14.30 24.46
N ARG A 48 -56.29 15.60 24.62
CA ARG A 48 -55.94 16.52 23.53
C ARG A 48 -54.60 17.17 23.81
N GLU A 49 -53.55 16.69 23.15
CA GLU A 49 -52.23 17.32 23.20
C GLU A 49 -52.32 18.80 22.75
N PRO A 50 -51.87 19.78 23.56
CA PRO A 50 -52.10 21.20 23.24
C PRO A 50 -51.30 21.76 22.05
N VAL A 51 -50.35 20.99 21.50
CA VAL A 51 -49.47 21.35 20.38
C VAL A 51 -49.13 20.05 19.64
N THR A 52 -49.57 19.89 18.40
CA THR A 52 -49.34 18.69 17.59
C THR A 52 -48.63 18.99 16.27
N GLY A 53 -47.78 18.07 15.79
CA GLY A 53 -47.06 18.24 14.53
C GLY A 53 -46.29 19.58 14.43
N ASP A 54 -46.67 20.39 13.45
CA ASP A 54 -46.06 21.70 13.16
C ASP A 54 -46.68 22.88 13.93
N ASP A 55 -47.68 22.67 14.80
CA ASP A 55 -48.25 23.72 15.68
C ASP A 55 -47.17 24.47 16.49
N ILE A 56 -46.07 23.78 16.79
CA ILE A 56 -44.92 24.32 17.50
C ILE A 56 -44.32 25.55 16.79
N LEU A 57 -44.37 25.63 15.45
CA LEU A 57 -43.84 26.76 14.68
C LEU A 57 -44.56 28.07 15.03
N TYR A 58 -45.89 28.05 15.14
CA TYR A 58 -46.67 29.20 15.58
C TYR A 58 -46.37 29.61 17.04
N VAL A 59 -46.05 28.64 17.90
CA VAL A 59 -45.59 28.90 19.28
C VAL A 59 -44.21 29.54 19.28
N LEU A 60 -43.26 29.07 18.46
CA LEU A 60 -41.94 29.68 18.30
C LEU A 60 -42.07 31.13 17.82
N HIS A 61 -42.87 31.38 16.78
CA HIS A 61 -43.07 32.74 16.26
C HIS A 61 -43.64 33.69 17.32
N ARG A 62 -44.66 33.26 18.08
CA ARG A 62 -45.29 34.07 19.14
C ARG A 62 -44.42 34.26 20.39
N ARG A 63 -43.37 33.45 20.59
CA ARG A 63 -42.51 33.49 21.78
C ARG A 63 -41.11 34.05 21.53
N LEU A 64 -40.57 33.94 20.33
CA LEU A 64 -39.21 34.32 19.97
C LEU A 64 -39.12 35.60 19.13
N LEU A 65 -40.17 35.92 18.36
CA LEU A 65 -40.17 37.05 17.43
C LEU A 65 -41.05 38.19 17.96
N SER A 66 -40.58 39.43 17.84
CA SER A 66 -41.32 40.63 18.28
C SER A 66 -42.46 41.05 17.33
N ARG A 67 -42.48 40.48 16.12
CA ARG A 67 -43.52 40.60 15.08
C ARG A 67 -43.58 39.26 14.34
N ARG A 68 -44.65 39.01 13.58
CA ARG A 68 -44.61 37.94 12.57
C ARG A 68 -43.51 38.25 11.53
N PRO A 69 -42.94 37.22 10.88
CA PRO A 69 -42.11 37.42 9.71
C PRO A 69 -42.92 38.07 8.57
N ASP A 70 -42.20 38.61 7.59
CA ASP A 70 -42.78 39.08 6.33
C ASP A 70 -43.08 37.89 5.39
N GLU A 71 -44.27 37.86 4.80
CA GLU A 71 -44.76 36.73 4.00
C GLU A 71 -44.12 36.72 2.60
N ASP A 72 -43.80 37.88 2.03
CA ASP A 72 -43.08 37.99 0.74
C ASP A 72 -41.62 37.52 0.90
N ALA A 73 -40.93 37.99 1.96
CA ALA A 73 -39.58 37.52 2.29
C ALA A 73 -39.53 36.01 2.59
N ALA A 74 -40.49 35.48 3.36
CA ALA A 74 -40.59 34.05 3.62
C ALA A 74 -40.85 33.24 2.34
N GLY A 75 -41.71 33.74 1.45
CA GLY A 75 -42.00 33.15 0.15
C GLY A 75 -40.78 33.09 -0.77
N ALA A 76 -40.03 34.20 -0.87
CA ALA A 76 -38.82 34.28 -1.69
C ALA A 76 -37.71 33.33 -1.19
N VAL A 77 -37.47 33.29 0.14
CA VAL A 77 -36.49 32.37 0.74
C VAL A 77 -36.93 30.92 0.55
N ALA A 78 -38.20 30.61 0.77
CA ALA A 78 -38.72 29.25 0.58
C ALA A 78 -38.58 28.76 -0.87
N LEU A 79 -38.81 29.63 -1.86
CA LEU A 79 -38.63 29.30 -3.28
C LEU A 79 -37.16 29.02 -3.61
N ALA A 80 -36.24 29.88 -3.17
CA ALA A 80 -34.82 29.72 -3.46
C ALA A 80 -34.23 28.42 -2.85
N TYR A 81 -34.68 28.03 -1.64
CA TYR A 81 -34.31 26.74 -1.05
C TYR A 81 -34.99 25.54 -1.75
N GLN A 82 -36.25 25.68 -2.22
CA GLN A 82 -36.89 24.65 -3.04
C GLN A 82 -36.06 24.37 -4.29
N GLU A 83 -35.70 25.40 -5.05
CA GLU A 83 -35.02 25.25 -6.35
C GLU A 83 -33.70 24.47 -6.22
N VAL A 84 -32.91 24.74 -5.17
CA VAL A 84 -31.66 24.02 -4.89
C VAL A 84 -31.92 22.56 -4.46
N VAL A 85 -32.83 22.31 -3.51
CA VAL A 85 -33.07 20.97 -2.98
C VAL A 85 -33.78 20.06 -4.00
N THR A 86 -34.75 20.57 -4.74
CA THR A 86 -35.38 19.85 -5.87
C THR A 86 -34.38 19.65 -7.01
N GLY A 87 -33.58 20.66 -7.35
CA GLY A 87 -32.52 20.53 -8.37
C GLY A 87 -31.53 19.41 -8.05
N MET A 88 -31.06 19.36 -6.80
CA MET A 88 -30.22 18.28 -6.27
C MET A 88 -30.90 16.91 -6.41
N ARG A 89 -32.13 16.76 -5.91
CA ARG A 89 -32.85 15.48 -5.93
C ARG A 89 -33.15 15.00 -7.34
N ARG A 90 -33.56 15.91 -8.24
CA ARG A 90 -33.81 15.64 -9.66
C ARG A 90 -32.54 15.18 -10.39
N ALA A 91 -31.35 15.61 -9.96
CA ALA A 91 -30.07 15.17 -10.54
C ALA A 91 -29.70 13.72 -10.16
N TYR A 92 -30.16 13.22 -9.01
CA TYR A 92 -30.01 11.80 -8.62
C TYR A 92 -31.14 10.89 -9.14
N ALA A 93 -32.24 11.46 -9.63
CA ALA A 93 -33.43 10.73 -10.05
C ALA A 93 -33.26 10.02 -11.42
N THR A 94 -33.13 8.69 -11.36
CA THR A 94 -32.89 7.83 -12.52
C THR A 94 -34.14 7.64 -13.39
N SER A 95 -35.31 7.57 -12.75
CA SER A 95 -36.61 7.28 -13.35
C SER A 95 -37.53 8.52 -13.39
N PRO A 96 -38.58 8.52 -14.24
CA PRO A 96 -39.58 9.58 -14.24
C PRO A 96 -40.34 9.71 -12.91
N ALA A 97 -40.56 8.59 -12.19
CA ALA A 97 -41.26 8.58 -10.91
C ALA A 97 -40.44 9.29 -9.81
N GLU A 98 -39.13 8.99 -9.70
CA GLU A 98 -38.22 9.67 -8.78
C GLU A 98 -38.11 11.17 -9.07
N ARG A 99 -38.22 11.58 -10.35
CA ARG A 99 -38.26 13.00 -10.72
C ARG A 99 -39.53 13.68 -10.25
N GLN A 100 -40.70 13.06 -10.45
CA GLN A 100 -41.96 13.60 -9.94
C GLN A 100 -41.94 13.73 -8.41
N GLN A 101 -41.45 12.71 -7.71
CA GLN A 101 -41.25 12.75 -6.26
C GLN A 101 -40.33 13.91 -5.82
N ALA A 102 -39.28 14.22 -6.59
CA ALA A 102 -38.40 15.37 -6.32
C ALA A 102 -39.09 16.74 -6.50
N GLU A 103 -40.09 16.85 -7.39
CA GLU A 103 -40.95 18.04 -7.49
C GLU A 103 -41.91 18.11 -6.28
N ASP A 104 -42.61 17.02 -5.99
CA ASP A 104 -43.68 16.96 -4.99
C ASP A 104 -43.14 17.21 -3.57
N GLU A 105 -42.03 16.56 -3.20
CA GLU A 105 -41.34 16.83 -1.94
C GLU A 105 -40.73 18.24 -1.90
N GLY A 106 -40.38 18.81 -3.06
CA GLY A 106 -39.91 20.18 -3.20
C GLY A 106 -40.98 21.22 -2.90
N LEU A 107 -42.18 21.01 -3.44
CA LEU A 107 -43.36 21.84 -3.17
C LEU A 107 -43.75 21.73 -1.68
N ALA A 108 -43.73 20.53 -1.12
CA ALA A 108 -43.94 20.32 0.32
C ALA A 108 -42.90 21.06 1.18
N LEU A 109 -41.62 20.98 0.81
CA LEU A 109 -40.54 21.73 1.46
C LEU A 109 -40.77 23.25 1.39
N ARG A 110 -41.17 23.79 0.23
CA ARG A 110 -41.46 25.23 0.09
C ARG A 110 -42.57 25.68 1.02
N GLU A 111 -43.72 25.03 1.01
CA GLU A 111 -44.85 25.46 1.84
C GLU A 111 -44.52 25.32 3.34
N ARG A 112 -43.77 24.28 3.73
CA ARG A 112 -43.30 24.10 5.11
C ARG A 112 -42.23 25.12 5.52
N LEU A 113 -41.35 25.54 4.61
CA LEU A 113 -40.40 26.62 4.83
C LEU A 113 -41.09 27.96 5.10
N LYS A 114 -42.16 28.31 4.37
CA LYS A 114 -42.96 29.53 4.65
C LYS A 114 -43.51 29.56 6.07
N VAL A 115 -44.01 28.42 6.56
CA VAL A 115 -44.57 28.29 7.92
C VAL A 115 -43.48 28.27 9.00
N ALA A 116 -42.28 27.78 8.69
CA ALA A 116 -41.15 27.69 9.63
C ALA A 116 -40.25 28.93 9.66
N TYR A 117 -40.26 29.78 8.62
CA TYR A 117 -39.37 30.93 8.47
C TYR A 117 -39.43 31.87 9.71
N PRO A 118 -38.31 32.22 10.36
CA PRO A 118 -36.92 32.16 9.86
C PRO A 118 -36.13 30.89 10.25
N PHE A 119 -36.78 29.80 10.65
CA PHE A 119 -36.12 28.52 10.95
C PHE A 119 -36.16 27.58 9.73
N HIS A 120 -35.12 26.77 9.52
CA HIS A 120 -35.20 25.64 8.60
C HIS A 120 -35.98 24.49 9.28
N PRO A 121 -37.00 23.87 8.65
CA PRO A 121 -37.84 22.84 9.27
C PRO A 121 -37.03 21.71 9.94
N ALA A 122 -35.95 21.26 9.29
CA ALA A 122 -35.07 20.22 9.82
C ALA A 122 -34.50 20.52 11.22
N LEU A 123 -34.26 21.79 11.58
CA LEU A 123 -33.80 22.15 12.93
C LEU A 123 -34.88 21.90 13.99
N ILE A 124 -36.15 22.10 13.61
CA ILE A 124 -37.30 21.88 14.50
C ILE A 124 -37.62 20.38 14.58
N ASP A 125 -37.46 19.65 13.46
CA ASP A 125 -37.62 18.20 13.40
C ASP A 125 -36.62 17.46 14.29
N ILE A 126 -35.34 17.89 14.29
CA ILE A 126 -34.33 17.39 15.25
C ILE A 126 -34.83 17.52 16.70
N MET A 127 -35.42 18.66 17.07
CA MET A 127 -35.91 18.89 18.43
C MET A 127 -37.19 18.11 18.77
N ARG A 128 -38.11 17.99 17.80
CA ARG A 128 -39.42 17.34 17.98
C ARG A 128 -39.35 15.81 17.91
N GLU A 129 -38.48 15.24 17.07
CA GLU A 129 -38.48 13.81 16.73
C GLU A 129 -37.29 13.05 17.30
N ARG A 130 -36.17 13.74 17.60
CA ARG A 130 -34.95 13.10 18.11
C ARG A 130 -34.65 13.53 19.53
N TRP A 131 -34.44 14.82 19.79
CA TRP A 131 -34.11 15.30 21.14
C TRP A 131 -35.26 15.07 22.14
N SER A 132 -36.51 14.97 21.66
CA SER A 132 -37.71 14.63 22.45
C SER A 132 -37.73 13.21 23.05
N SER A 133 -36.81 12.33 22.61
CA SER A 133 -36.55 11.01 23.18
C SER A 133 -35.57 11.03 24.37
N LEU A 134 -34.98 12.18 24.68
CA LEU A 134 -34.07 12.35 25.82
C LEU A 134 -34.85 12.79 27.06
N ASP A 135 -34.85 12.00 28.13
CA ASP A 135 -35.57 12.28 29.41
C ASP A 135 -35.31 13.68 30.01
N VAL A 136 -34.13 14.24 29.70
CA VAL A 136 -33.64 15.54 30.17
C VAL A 136 -34.17 16.72 29.36
N PHE A 137 -34.62 16.50 28.12
CA PHE A 137 -34.94 17.57 27.18
C PHE A 137 -36.39 18.06 27.35
N GLN A 138 -36.55 19.30 27.79
CA GLN A 138 -37.88 19.89 27.98
C GLN A 138 -38.51 20.27 26.63
N ARG A 139 -39.04 19.30 25.86
CA ARG A 139 -39.64 19.38 24.50
C ARG A 139 -39.91 20.82 23.99
N THR A 140 -40.84 21.56 24.58
CA THR A 140 -41.15 22.96 24.19
C THR A 140 -40.24 24.02 24.86
N ARG A 141 -39.93 23.87 26.15
CA ARG A 141 -39.25 24.92 26.96
C ARG A 141 -37.74 24.98 26.72
N GLY A 142 -37.10 23.83 26.49
CA GLY A 142 -35.69 23.71 26.13
C GLY A 142 -35.44 24.19 24.71
N ALA A 143 -36.25 23.75 23.75
CA ALA A 143 -36.25 24.26 22.37
C ALA A 143 -36.34 25.80 22.33
N LEU A 144 -37.31 26.40 23.04
CA LEU A 144 -37.46 27.85 23.14
C LEU A 144 -36.21 28.55 23.72
N ARG A 145 -35.64 28.05 24.82
CA ARG A 145 -34.41 28.64 25.42
C ARG A 145 -33.22 28.56 24.48
N PHE A 146 -33.05 27.43 23.81
CA PHE A 146 -31.92 27.18 22.93
C PHE A 146 -32.02 28.03 21.65
N LEU A 147 -33.16 27.99 20.96
CA LEU A 147 -33.43 28.81 19.77
C LEU A 147 -33.35 30.32 20.08
N ALA A 148 -33.83 30.77 21.24
CA ALA A 148 -33.66 32.16 21.69
C ALA A 148 -32.17 32.55 21.78
N SER A 149 -31.32 31.65 22.27
CA SER A 149 -29.88 31.91 22.35
C SER A 149 -29.22 31.92 20.97
N CYS A 150 -29.59 31.01 20.08
CA CYS A 150 -29.07 30.99 18.71
C CYS A 150 -29.45 32.28 17.97
N LEU A 151 -30.73 32.67 17.98
CA LEU A 151 -31.20 33.92 17.37
C LEU A 151 -30.52 35.16 17.98
N PHE A 152 -30.36 35.22 19.31
CA PHE A 152 -29.65 36.33 19.96
C PHE A 152 -28.19 36.41 19.51
N THR A 153 -27.48 35.28 19.45
CA THR A 153 -26.07 35.23 19.03
C THR A 153 -25.90 35.59 17.55
N VAL A 154 -26.74 35.05 16.66
CA VAL A 154 -26.77 35.36 15.22
C VAL A 154 -27.04 36.86 15.00
N LYS A 155 -28.03 37.43 15.70
CA LYS A 155 -28.35 38.86 15.65
C LYS A 155 -27.22 39.73 16.21
N ARG A 156 -26.59 39.33 17.32
CA ARG A 156 -25.45 40.05 17.94
C ARG A 156 -24.20 40.02 17.05
N ALA A 157 -24.01 38.97 16.26
CA ALA A 157 -22.93 38.83 15.29
C ALA A 157 -23.20 39.58 13.96
N GLY A 158 -24.41 40.10 13.73
CA GLY A 158 -24.78 40.75 12.47
C GLY A 158 -24.82 39.79 11.27
N ALA A 159 -24.98 38.49 11.51
CA ALA A 159 -24.93 37.49 10.45
C ALA A 159 -26.14 37.57 9.50
N THR A 160 -25.87 37.43 8.20
CA THR A 160 -26.83 37.67 7.11
C THR A 160 -27.50 36.41 6.56
N GLY A 161 -27.52 35.31 7.34
CA GLY A 161 -28.13 34.06 6.93
C GLY A 161 -29.65 34.18 6.77
N ALA A 162 -30.20 33.64 5.69
CA ALA A 162 -31.63 33.71 5.39
C ALA A 162 -32.51 32.87 6.34
N LEU A 163 -31.94 31.82 6.94
CA LEU A 163 -32.58 30.90 7.87
C LEU A 163 -31.62 30.56 9.02
N LEU A 164 -32.18 30.10 10.14
CA LEU A 164 -31.46 29.35 11.16
C LEU A 164 -31.74 27.85 10.97
N GLY A 165 -30.81 27.12 10.36
CA GLY A 165 -30.87 25.66 10.17
C GLY A 165 -29.97 24.86 11.12
N PRO A 166 -29.93 23.51 10.97
CA PRO A 166 -29.09 22.64 11.80
C PRO A 166 -27.60 22.98 11.75
N GLY A 167 -27.11 23.45 10.61
CA GLY A 167 -25.71 23.82 10.43
C GLY A 167 -25.36 25.25 10.87
N ASP A 168 -26.36 26.11 11.09
CA ASP A 168 -26.17 27.53 11.44
C ASP A 168 -26.25 27.77 12.95
N ILE A 169 -26.31 26.70 13.76
CA ILE A 169 -26.18 26.77 15.22
C ILE A 169 -24.81 27.36 15.55
N PRO A 170 -24.71 28.52 16.23
CA PRO A 170 -23.42 29.19 16.43
C PRO A 170 -22.62 28.56 17.58
N LEU A 171 -22.16 27.32 17.40
CA LEU A 171 -21.38 26.54 18.37
C LEU A 171 -20.03 27.20 18.73
N GLY A 172 -19.56 28.19 17.97
CA GLY A 172 -18.42 29.02 18.37
C GLY A 172 -18.69 29.84 19.65
N ASP A 173 -19.94 30.18 19.94
CA ASP A 173 -20.32 30.95 21.13
C ASP A 173 -20.41 30.07 22.39
N PRO A 174 -19.74 30.45 23.50
CA PRO A 174 -19.75 29.66 24.74
C PRO A 174 -21.13 29.54 25.40
N GLU A 175 -21.99 30.57 25.36
CA GLU A 175 -23.33 30.48 25.96
C GLU A 175 -24.20 29.49 25.21
N VAL A 176 -24.13 29.49 23.88
CA VAL A 176 -24.89 28.58 23.01
C VAL A 176 -24.44 27.13 23.23
N ARG A 177 -23.13 26.87 23.34
CA ARG A 177 -22.63 25.55 23.74
C ARG A 177 -23.14 25.14 25.11
N VAL A 178 -23.00 25.99 26.13
CA VAL A 178 -23.44 25.67 27.51
C VAL A 178 -24.96 25.39 27.57
N LYS A 179 -25.78 26.12 26.79
CA LYS A 179 -27.22 25.87 26.71
C LYS A 179 -27.54 24.56 25.98
N LEU A 180 -26.87 24.27 24.85
CA LEU A 180 -27.03 23.01 24.12
C LEU A 180 -26.65 21.80 24.98
N VAL A 181 -25.45 21.81 25.55
CA VAL A 181 -24.90 20.79 26.46
C VAL A 181 -25.85 20.56 27.64
N LYS A 182 -26.43 21.62 28.21
CA LYS A 182 -27.38 21.54 29.33
C LYS A 182 -28.74 20.95 28.95
N GLU A 183 -29.38 21.42 27.89
CA GLU A 183 -30.72 20.95 27.50
C GLU A 183 -30.67 19.51 26.93
N LEU A 184 -29.53 19.09 26.35
CA LEU A 184 -29.26 17.69 25.95
C LEU A 184 -28.68 16.81 27.08
N GLY A 185 -28.40 17.37 28.26
CA GLY A 185 -27.85 16.64 29.41
C GLY A 185 -26.43 16.09 29.24
N LEU A 186 -25.67 16.56 28.25
CA LEU A 186 -24.31 16.11 27.95
C LEU A 186 -23.37 16.50 29.10
N ARG A 187 -22.73 15.53 29.74
CA ARG A 187 -21.87 15.78 30.93
C ARG A 187 -20.42 16.09 30.54
N ASN A 188 -20.22 17.10 29.70
CA ASN A 188 -18.94 17.46 29.07
C ASN A 188 -18.29 16.34 28.23
N GLU A 189 -18.98 15.22 28.00
CA GLU A 189 -18.44 14.03 27.32
C GLU A 189 -18.02 14.28 25.86
N TYR A 190 -18.47 15.40 25.27
CA TYR A 190 -18.21 15.80 23.88
C TYR A 190 -17.20 16.95 23.74
N ASP A 191 -16.57 17.41 24.82
CA ASP A 191 -15.59 18.50 24.79
C ASP A 191 -14.40 18.19 23.86
N GLY A 192 -14.02 16.91 23.75
CA GLY A 192 -13.01 16.43 22.79
C GLY A 192 -13.40 16.65 21.32
N ALA A 193 -14.63 16.31 20.95
CA ALA A 193 -15.17 16.54 19.60
C ALA A 193 -15.32 18.03 19.30
N LEU A 194 -15.89 18.79 20.25
CA LEU A 194 -16.09 20.24 20.14
C LEU A 194 -14.75 20.98 19.99
N ALA A 195 -13.69 20.55 20.66
CA ALA A 195 -12.35 21.15 20.53
C ALA A 195 -11.62 20.70 19.25
N ALA A 196 -11.64 19.41 18.92
CA ALA A 196 -10.85 18.86 17.82
C ALA A 196 -11.48 19.06 16.44
N ASP A 197 -12.80 18.91 16.31
CA ASP A 197 -13.45 18.82 15.00
C ASP A 197 -14.30 20.06 14.67
N LEU A 198 -15.02 20.65 15.65
CA LEU A 198 -16.02 21.69 15.37
C LEU A 198 -15.61 23.14 15.67
N CYS A 199 -15.07 23.43 16.87
CA CYS A 199 -15.07 24.79 17.42
C CYS A 199 -13.76 25.26 18.07
N GLY A 200 -12.78 24.38 18.27
CA GLY A 200 -11.46 24.78 18.74
C GLY A 200 -10.69 25.65 17.73
N PRO A 201 -9.58 26.29 18.16
CA PRO A 201 -8.81 27.19 17.29
C PRO A 201 -8.29 26.50 16.03
N ASN A 202 -7.92 25.22 16.14
CA ASN A 202 -7.38 24.36 15.09
C ASN A 202 -8.37 23.26 14.69
N ALA A 203 -9.68 23.51 14.80
CA ALA A 203 -10.71 22.51 14.54
C ALA A 203 -10.67 21.99 13.08
N ARG A 204 -10.88 20.68 12.87
CA ARG A 204 -10.82 20.05 11.53
C ARG A 204 -11.77 20.71 10.52
N ALA A 205 -13.01 20.99 10.92
CA ALA A 205 -13.98 21.69 10.06
C ALA A 205 -13.47 23.09 9.64
N ARG A 206 -12.94 23.88 10.58
CA ARG A 206 -12.30 25.16 10.28
C ARG A 206 -11.12 24.99 9.32
N GLY A 207 -10.26 23.99 9.53
CA GLY A 207 -9.08 23.78 8.67
C GLY A 207 -9.45 23.50 7.21
N ILE A 208 -10.57 22.81 6.99
CA ILE A 208 -11.16 22.59 5.66
C ILE A 208 -11.73 23.91 5.11
N ASP A 209 -12.53 24.64 5.89
CA ASP A 209 -13.12 25.93 5.47
C ASP A 209 -12.06 26.99 5.15
N ASP A 210 -11.02 27.12 5.97
CA ASP A 210 -9.89 28.05 5.76
C ASP A 210 -9.04 27.66 4.54
N ARG A 211 -9.17 26.43 4.02
CA ARG A 211 -8.59 26.01 2.73
C ARG A 211 -9.55 26.32 1.58
N LEU A 212 -10.82 25.89 1.68
CA LEU A 212 -11.86 26.17 0.67
C LEU A 212 -12.04 27.68 0.42
N ALA A 213 -11.93 28.51 1.46
CA ALA A 213 -12.00 29.97 1.36
C ALA A 213 -10.80 30.62 0.64
N ARG A 214 -9.63 29.97 0.61
CA ARG A 214 -8.46 30.41 -0.19
C ARG A 214 -8.57 30.01 -1.65
N GLU A 215 -9.27 28.92 -1.94
CA GLU A 215 -9.52 28.41 -3.29
C GLU A 215 -10.73 29.11 -3.94
N ASN A 216 -11.77 29.38 -3.15
CA ASN A 216 -12.97 30.11 -3.54
C ASN A 216 -13.40 31.11 -2.45
N PRO A 217 -13.07 32.40 -2.59
CA PRO A 217 -13.41 33.44 -1.62
C PRO A 217 -14.91 33.63 -1.33
N ALA A 218 -15.82 33.12 -2.17
CA ALA A 218 -17.26 33.16 -1.89
C ALA A 218 -17.63 32.32 -0.65
N LEU A 219 -16.85 31.27 -0.35
CA LEU A 219 -17.14 30.33 0.75
C LEU A 219 -16.77 30.87 2.14
N VAL A 220 -16.08 32.02 2.24
CA VAL A 220 -15.64 32.65 3.51
C VAL A 220 -16.77 32.83 4.53
N GLY A 221 -17.95 33.22 4.05
CA GLY A 221 -19.16 33.40 4.87
C GLY A 221 -20.00 32.12 5.05
N VAL A 222 -19.89 31.18 4.10
CA VAL A 222 -20.71 29.95 4.02
C VAL A 222 -20.19 28.86 4.95
N ARG A 223 -18.85 28.69 4.99
CA ARG A 223 -18.13 27.69 5.79
C ARG A 223 -18.74 26.28 5.70
N PRO A 224 -18.71 25.65 4.50
CA PRO A 224 -19.39 24.38 4.24
C PRO A 224 -19.06 23.28 5.26
N ALA A 225 -17.80 23.13 5.65
CA ALA A 225 -17.39 22.08 6.58
C ALA A 225 -17.86 22.35 8.01
N THR A 226 -17.80 23.61 8.48
CA THR A 226 -18.37 24.01 9.78
C THR A 226 -19.89 23.81 9.79
N ARG A 227 -20.60 24.20 8.72
CA ARG A 227 -22.06 24.03 8.60
C ARG A 227 -22.45 22.54 8.63
N LEU A 228 -21.78 21.70 7.84
CA LEU A 228 -22.00 20.24 7.82
C LEU A 228 -21.69 19.59 9.18
N ALA A 229 -20.52 19.87 9.78
CA ALA A 229 -20.15 19.30 11.07
C ALA A 229 -21.14 19.70 12.18
N THR A 230 -21.56 20.96 12.19
CA THR A 230 -22.55 21.50 13.15
C THR A 230 -23.91 20.80 13.00
N ALA A 231 -24.37 20.58 11.76
CA ALA A 231 -25.60 19.82 11.49
C ALA A 231 -25.49 18.37 11.95
N ILE A 232 -24.41 17.65 11.58
CA ILE A 232 -24.17 16.26 12.04
C ILE A 232 -24.17 16.19 13.57
N PHE A 233 -23.53 17.16 14.25
CA PHE A 233 -23.53 17.22 15.71
C PHE A 233 -24.94 17.36 16.28
N ALA A 234 -25.79 18.25 15.73
CA ALA A 234 -27.19 18.35 16.15
C ALA A 234 -27.98 17.05 15.96
N TYR A 235 -27.74 16.31 14.87
CA TYR A 235 -28.32 14.99 14.60
C TYR A 235 -27.73 13.83 15.43
N SER A 236 -26.62 14.04 16.14
CA SER A 236 -25.90 12.99 16.88
C SER A 236 -26.56 12.64 18.24
N PHE A 237 -27.70 13.24 18.55
CA PHE A 237 -28.38 13.11 19.84
C PHE A 237 -29.85 12.72 19.67
N GLY A 238 -30.31 11.77 20.49
CA GLY A 238 -31.65 11.19 20.42
C GLY A 238 -31.79 10.13 19.32
N GLY A 239 -32.66 9.13 19.58
CA GLY A 239 -33.06 8.17 18.56
C GLY A 239 -34.22 8.72 17.72
N LEU A 240 -34.44 8.18 16.51
CA LEU A 240 -35.63 8.47 15.72
C LEU A 240 -36.63 7.32 15.86
N GLN A 241 -37.69 7.55 16.62
CA GLN A 241 -38.70 6.53 16.94
C GLN A 241 -39.61 6.27 15.72
N ARG A 242 -39.81 4.99 15.33
CA ARG A 242 -40.59 4.62 14.14
C ARG A 242 -41.82 3.78 14.51
N GLY A 243 -43.00 4.42 14.46
CA GLY A 243 -44.29 3.77 14.70
C GLY A 243 -44.56 3.47 16.17
N GLU A 244 -45.61 2.69 16.42
CA GLU A 244 -46.00 2.23 17.76
C GLU A 244 -45.16 1.01 18.16
N GLY A 245 -43.92 1.24 18.57
CA GLY A 245 -42.99 0.18 18.98
C GLY A 245 -41.65 0.70 19.52
N ASP A 246 -40.84 -0.24 20.01
CA ASP A 246 -39.53 0.04 20.63
C ASP A 246 -38.38 0.16 19.61
N ASP A 247 -38.68 0.02 18.31
CA ASP A 247 -37.72 0.11 17.19
C ASP A 247 -37.28 1.55 16.90
N ALA A 248 -36.59 2.17 17.86
CA ALA A 248 -35.93 3.46 17.69
C ALA A 248 -34.67 3.32 16.83
N LEU A 249 -34.59 4.08 15.74
CA LEU A 249 -33.36 4.18 14.94
C LEU A 249 -32.25 4.87 15.74
N PRO A 250 -30.98 4.41 15.63
CA PRO A 250 -29.86 4.99 16.36
C PRO A 250 -29.56 6.44 15.92
N PRO A 251 -28.93 7.25 16.79
CA PRO A 251 -28.55 8.63 16.48
C PRO A 251 -27.63 8.76 15.26
N GLY A 252 -27.62 9.95 14.64
CA GLY A 252 -26.87 10.25 13.42
C GLY A 252 -27.76 10.50 12.20
N VAL A 253 -27.15 10.99 11.13
CA VAL A 253 -27.85 11.49 9.93
C VAL A 253 -27.33 10.82 8.66
N THR A 254 -28.23 10.45 7.74
CA THR A 254 -27.82 9.93 6.43
C THR A 254 -27.29 11.05 5.53
N GLU A 255 -26.50 10.71 4.50
CA GLU A 255 -25.96 11.72 3.57
C GLU A 255 -27.06 12.55 2.90
N ALA A 256 -28.15 11.89 2.48
CA ALA A 256 -29.31 12.55 1.87
C ALA A 256 -30.12 13.43 2.85
N GLU A 257 -30.31 12.99 4.10
CA GLU A 257 -30.93 13.82 5.15
C GLU A 257 -30.07 15.06 5.45
N LEU A 258 -28.75 14.88 5.56
CA LEU A 258 -27.81 15.95 5.89
C LEU A 258 -27.75 17.01 4.79
N LEU A 259 -27.57 16.59 3.54
CA LEU A 259 -27.52 17.49 2.39
C LEU A 259 -28.82 18.28 2.27
N ALA A 260 -29.98 17.63 2.33
CA ALA A 260 -31.29 18.30 2.29
C ALA A 260 -31.57 19.24 3.49
N ALA A 261 -30.74 19.23 4.53
CA ALA A 261 -30.82 20.11 5.70
C ALA A 261 -29.72 21.19 5.73
N VAL A 262 -28.80 21.22 4.75
CA VAL A 262 -27.58 22.05 4.75
C VAL A 262 -27.31 22.76 3.41
N VAL A 263 -27.72 22.20 2.27
CA VAL A 263 -27.63 22.89 0.97
C VAL A 263 -28.66 24.02 0.88
N GLY A 264 -28.35 25.04 0.09
CA GLY A 264 -29.20 26.22 -0.08
C GLY A 264 -28.63 27.17 -1.13
N PRO A 265 -29.21 28.37 -1.28
CA PRO A 265 -28.78 29.36 -2.28
C PRO A 265 -27.31 29.84 -2.13
N ASP A 266 -26.70 29.60 -0.96
CA ASP A 266 -25.30 29.93 -0.66
C ASP A 266 -24.37 28.69 -0.63
N LEU A 267 -24.90 27.47 -0.73
CA LEU A 267 -24.13 26.23 -0.66
C LEU A 267 -24.71 25.14 -1.58
N ASP A 268 -24.00 24.84 -2.66
CA ASP A 268 -24.36 23.77 -3.59
C ASP A 268 -24.00 22.36 -3.07
N ASN A 269 -24.66 21.35 -3.67
CA ASN A 269 -24.49 19.95 -3.31
C ASN A 269 -23.08 19.39 -3.56
N ILE A 270 -22.37 19.84 -4.61
CA ILE A 270 -21.05 19.31 -4.99
C ILE A 270 -20.01 19.80 -3.96
N THR A 271 -20.02 21.09 -3.64
CA THR A 271 -19.19 21.68 -2.58
C THR A 271 -19.49 21.03 -1.22
N ALA A 272 -20.77 20.82 -0.89
CA ALA A 272 -21.16 20.16 0.36
C ALA A 272 -20.69 18.69 0.42
N THR A 273 -20.85 17.92 -0.66
CA THR A 273 -20.41 16.52 -0.72
C THR A 273 -18.89 16.39 -0.63
N ALA A 274 -18.13 17.29 -1.27
CA ALA A 274 -16.68 17.32 -1.17
C ALA A 274 -16.21 17.63 0.27
N ALA A 275 -16.78 18.67 0.91
CA ALA A 275 -16.48 19.01 2.30
C ALA A 275 -16.87 17.88 3.28
N LEU A 276 -17.97 17.17 3.03
CA LEU A 276 -18.38 16.00 3.82
C LEU A 276 -17.40 14.83 3.71
N ALA A 277 -16.89 14.55 2.50
CA ALA A 277 -15.87 13.53 2.29
C ALA A 277 -14.56 13.87 3.02
N GLU A 278 -14.16 15.15 3.05
CA GLU A 278 -13.02 15.61 3.84
C GLU A 278 -13.25 15.50 5.35
N LEU A 279 -14.43 15.91 5.85
CA LEU A 279 -14.81 15.73 7.26
C LEU A 279 -14.72 14.25 7.67
N ARG A 280 -15.26 13.33 6.86
CA ARG A 280 -15.22 11.88 7.10
C ARG A 280 -13.79 11.34 7.23
N ASN A 281 -12.84 11.91 6.49
CA ASN A 281 -11.46 11.47 6.46
C ASN A 281 -10.59 12.12 7.56
N GLN A 282 -10.84 13.41 7.87
CA GLN A 282 -9.98 14.24 8.73
C GLN A 282 -10.47 14.39 10.18
N CYS A 283 -11.77 14.26 10.44
CA CYS A 283 -12.30 14.40 11.80
C CYS A 283 -11.87 13.25 12.71
N LEU A 284 -11.85 13.52 14.01
CA LEU A 284 -11.25 12.69 15.05
C LEU A 284 -12.28 12.00 15.97
N TYR A 285 -13.50 12.55 16.02
CA TYR A 285 -14.64 12.07 16.80
C TYR A 285 -15.91 11.88 15.95
N LEU A 286 -15.82 12.13 14.63
CA LEU A 286 -16.84 11.77 13.65
C LEU A 286 -16.72 10.28 13.33
N HIS A 287 -17.83 9.56 13.41
CA HIS A 287 -17.96 8.16 13.01
C HIS A 287 -18.92 8.06 11.81
N TYR A 288 -18.67 7.11 10.93
CA TYR A 288 -19.54 6.75 9.82
C TYR A 288 -19.74 5.23 9.82
N ASP A 289 -20.99 4.76 9.86
CA ASP A 289 -21.34 3.33 9.95
C ASP A 289 -21.61 2.65 8.60
N GLY A 290 -21.36 3.37 7.49
CA GLY A 290 -21.74 2.96 6.15
C GLY A 290 -23.03 3.63 5.65
N VAL A 291 -23.85 4.19 6.54
CA VAL A 291 -25.16 4.80 6.23
C VAL A 291 -25.34 6.18 6.90
N ARG A 292 -24.88 6.35 8.14
CA ARG A 292 -25.05 7.55 8.97
C ARG A 292 -23.74 8.14 9.44
N TYR A 293 -23.70 9.47 9.47
CA TYR A 293 -22.70 10.30 10.14
C TYR A 293 -23.15 10.59 11.58
N VAL A 294 -22.26 10.39 12.55
CA VAL A 294 -22.54 10.65 13.99
C VAL A 294 -21.26 11.02 14.74
N PHE A 295 -21.29 12.12 15.50
CA PHE A 295 -20.24 12.42 16.48
C PHE A 295 -20.43 11.57 17.74
N LYS A 296 -19.34 11.02 18.27
CA LYS A 296 -19.32 10.28 19.53
C LYS A 296 -18.29 10.88 20.48
N LYS A 297 -18.43 10.61 21.77
CA LYS A 297 -17.42 10.94 22.79
C LYS A 297 -16.11 10.15 22.61
N ASP A 298 -16.22 8.92 22.11
CA ASP A 298 -15.09 8.04 21.88
C ASP A 298 -14.37 8.38 20.56
N PRO A 299 -13.03 8.37 20.54
CA PRO A 299 -12.23 8.67 19.35
C PRO A 299 -12.50 7.65 18.22
N ASN A 300 -12.36 8.10 16.98
CA ASN A 300 -12.37 7.22 15.81
C ASN A 300 -10.97 6.64 15.51
N VAL A 301 -10.86 5.79 14.48
CA VAL A 301 -9.60 5.15 14.08
C VAL A 301 -8.55 6.18 13.63
N THR A 302 -8.95 7.30 12.99
CA THR A 302 -8.01 8.38 12.62
C THR A 302 -7.30 8.91 13.87
N LYS A 303 -8.05 9.30 14.92
CA LYS A 303 -7.45 9.82 16.15
C LYS A 303 -6.61 8.78 16.88
N LEU A 304 -7.06 7.53 16.95
CA LEU A 304 -6.28 6.46 17.60
C LEU A 304 -4.91 6.27 16.91
N ILE A 305 -4.86 6.35 15.58
CA ILE A 305 -3.59 6.27 14.84
C ILE A 305 -2.77 7.54 15.04
N GLU A 306 -3.33 8.74 14.91
CA GLU A 306 -2.58 10.00 15.14
C GLU A 306 -1.97 10.08 16.56
N ASP A 307 -2.72 9.66 17.59
CA ASP A 307 -2.25 9.65 18.97
C ASP A 307 -1.06 8.68 19.15
N GLU A 308 -1.15 7.45 18.64
CA GLU A 308 -0.06 6.46 18.72
C GLU A 308 1.13 6.82 17.81
N GLU A 309 0.89 7.39 16.64
CA GLU A 309 1.92 7.78 15.68
C GLU A 309 2.78 8.92 16.23
N GLN A 310 2.18 9.89 16.94
CA GLN A 310 2.93 10.87 17.73
C GLN A 310 3.77 10.22 18.83
N GLN A 311 3.32 9.12 19.45
CA GLN A 311 4.10 8.37 20.45
C GLN A 311 5.19 7.48 19.82
N VAL A 312 5.07 7.10 18.53
CA VAL A 312 6.15 6.50 17.74
C VAL A 312 7.18 7.56 17.33
N ALA A 313 6.73 8.70 16.79
CA ALA A 313 7.59 9.76 16.26
C ALA A 313 8.55 10.35 17.32
N ARG A 314 8.16 10.34 18.61
CA ARG A 314 9.01 10.70 19.75
C ARG A 314 10.20 9.74 19.99
N ARG A 315 10.27 8.62 19.28
CA ARG A 315 11.27 7.55 19.44
C ARG A 315 11.88 7.16 18.08
N PRO A 316 12.68 8.06 17.46
CA PRO A 316 13.22 7.84 16.12
C PRO A 316 14.08 6.58 15.99
N GLU A 317 14.76 6.15 17.06
CA GLU A 317 15.55 4.90 17.06
C GLU A 317 14.69 3.64 16.94
N GLU A 318 13.47 3.61 17.51
CA GLU A 318 12.54 2.50 17.29
C GLU A 318 12.13 2.43 15.81
N VAL A 319 11.93 3.58 15.17
CA VAL A 319 11.59 3.68 13.73
C VAL A 319 12.78 3.27 12.87
N ARG A 320 13.99 3.76 13.17
CA ARG A 320 15.23 3.39 12.48
C ARG A 320 15.47 1.88 12.54
N GLN A 321 15.36 1.28 13.72
CA GLN A 321 15.50 -0.16 13.92
C GLN A 321 14.40 -0.93 13.16
N ARG A 322 13.15 -0.47 13.20
CA ARG A 322 12.06 -1.12 12.45
C ARG A 322 12.27 -1.06 10.92
N VAL A 323 12.82 0.04 10.39
CA VAL A 323 13.23 0.09 8.97
C VAL A 323 14.36 -0.90 8.68
N LYS A 324 15.37 -1.02 9.57
CA LYS A 324 16.46 -2.01 9.38
C LYS A 324 15.92 -3.43 9.33
N GLU A 325 15.02 -3.81 10.23
CA GLU A 325 14.33 -5.11 10.24
C GLU A 325 13.57 -5.36 8.93
N MET A 326 12.79 -4.38 8.48
CA MET A 326 12.01 -4.49 7.25
C MET A 326 12.89 -4.61 6.00
N LEU A 327 14.06 -3.94 5.98
CA LEU A 327 15.06 -4.11 4.94
C LEU A 327 15.73 -5.49 4.99
N MET A 328 16.11 -5.97 6.18
CA MET A 328 16.67 -7.32 6.37
C MET A 328 15.69 -8.42 5.92
N GLN A 329 14.39 -8.26 6.17
CA GLN A 329 13.34 -9.16 5.69
C GLN A 329 13.27 -9.20 4.16
N ARG A 330 13.50 -8.08 3.46
CA ARG A 330 13.50 -7.96 1.99
C ARG A 330 14.80 -8.44 1.33
N LEU A 331 15.84 -8.65 2.12
CA LEU A 331 17.16 -9.13 1.68
C LEU A 331 17.46 -10.54 2.24
N GLN A 332 16.45 -11.20 2.84
CA GLN A 332 16.60 -12.53 3.43
C GLN A 332 16.94 -13.57 2.36
N GLY A 333 18.01 -14.35 2.60
CA GLY A 333 18.56 -15.32 1.64
C GLY A 333 19.63 -14.75 0.71
N GLN A 334 19.69 -13.43 0.52
CA GLN A 334 20.66 -12.78 -0.36
C GLN A 334 22.01 -12.59 0.36
N ARG A 335 22.87 -13.61 0.37
CA ARG A 335 24.22 -13.56 0.99
C ARG A 335 25.07 -12.36 0.54
N ALA A 336 24.88 -11.91 -0.69
CA ALA A 336 25.59 -10.76 -1.25
C ALA A 336 25.14 -9.40 -0.66
N ALA A 337 24.03 -9.33 0.07
CA ALA A 337 23.45 -8.09 0.58
C ALA A 337 23.85 -7.81 2.05
N ILE A 338 24.72 -6.82 2.25
CA ILE A 338 25.19 -6.40 3.58
C ILE A 338 24.34 -5.20 4.06
N VAL A 339 23.60 -5.36 5.17
CA VAL A 339 22.55 -4.39 5.57
C VAL A 339 23.06 -3.36 6.58
N TRP A 340 23.18 -2.12 6.12
CA TRP A 340 23.67 -0.95 6.87
C TRP A 340 25.02 -1.21 7.55
N PRO A 341 26.09 -1.44 6.77
CA PRO A 341 27.43 -1.56 7.31
C PRO A 341 27.87 -0.21 7.89
N GLU A 342 28.20 -0.17 9.18
CA GLU A 342 28.68 1.06 9.83
C GLU A 342 30.22 1.16 9.77
N GLN A 343 30.92 0.02 9.77
CA GLN A 343 32.38 -0.13 9.68
C GLN A 343 32.83 -0.94 8.46
N SER A 344 34.05 -0.69 7.96
CA SER A 344 34.61 -1.38 6.77
C SER A 344 34.87 -2.88 6.94
N THR A 345 34.86 -3.38 8.17
CA THR A 345 34.93 -4.81 8.50
C THR A 345 33.60 -5.56 8.38
N GLU A 346 32.47 -4.85 8.35
CA GLU A 346 31.12 -5.45 8.25
C GLU A 346 30.77 -5.91 6.83
N ILE A 347 31.46 -5.37 5.81
CA ILE A 347 31.47 -5.91 4.45
C ILE A 347 32.63 -6.92 4.38
N PRO A 348 32.37 -8.24 4.23
CA PRO A 348 33.43 -9.24 4.11
C PRO A 348 34.46 -8.89 3.05
N ASP A 349 35.71 -9.29 3.27
CA ASP A 349 36.79 -9.23 2.28
C ASP A 349 37.19 -10.67 1.92
N GLU A 350 37.75 -10.85 0.73
CA GLU A 350 38.18 -12.16 0.19
C GLU A 350 37.05 -13.18 -0.09
N ASP A 351 35.77 -12.79 0.04
CA ASP A 351 34.59 -13.56 -0.41
C ASP A 351 34.46 -13.46 -1.95
N PRO A 352 34.50 -14.57 -2.72
CA PRO A 352 34.57 -14.56 -4.19
C PRO A 352 33.21 -14.32 -4.87
N ALA A 353 32.47 -13.31 -4.42
CA ALA A 353 31.19 -12.86 -4.96
C ALA A 353 31.10 -11.33 -4.93
N PHE A 354 30.20 -10.75 -5.72
CA PHE A 354 29.99 -9.30 -5.71
C PHE A 354 29.08 -8.87 -4.55
N LEU A 355 29.66 -8.23 -3.53
CA LEU A 355 28.97 -7.81 -2.32
C LEU A 355 28.41 -6.38 -2.45
N VAL A 356 27.17 -6.20 -2.01
CA VAL A 356 26.46 -4.91 -2.01
C VAL A 356 26.21 -4.44 -0.58
N GLY A 357 26.90 -3.37 -0.17
CA GLY A 357 26.65 -2.66 1.08
C GLY A 357 25.48 -1.69 0.95
N TYR A 358 24.31 -2.03 1.50
CA TYR A 358 23.15 -1.15 1.55
C TYR A 358 23.35 -0.11 2.64
N LEU A 359 23.59 1.16 2.29
CA LEU A 359 23.94 2.17 3.29
C LEU A 359 22.73 2.64 4.12
N PRO A 360 22.92 3.01 5.41
CA PRO A 360 21.84 3.49 6.28
C PRO A 360 21.26 4.82 5.79
N LEU A 361 19.97 5.07 6.07
CA LEU A 361 19.23 6.24 5.59
C LEU A 361 19.97 7.57 5.88
N GLU A 362 20.62 7.63 7.04
CA GLU A 362 21.35 8.80 7.52
C GLU A 362 22.47 9.25 6.55
N PHE A 363 23.02 8.33 5.74
CA PHE A 363 24.03 8.63 4.72
C PHE A 363 23.53 9.66 3.69
N ALA A 364 22.24 9.63 3.31
CA ALA A 364 21.66 10.61 2.37
C ALA A 364 21.49 12.02 2.97
N GLY A 365 21.61 12.14 4.30
CA GLY A 365 21.65 13.42 5.02
C GLY A 365 23.05 13.99 5.18
N GLU A 366 24.10 13.19 4.99
CA GLU A 366 25.49 13.64 5.00
C GLU A 366 25.79 14.55 3.79
N ASN A 367 26.76 15.46 3.92
CA ASN A 367 27.24 16.22 2.76
C ASN A 367 28.08 15.34 1.81
N ARG A 368 28.12 15.69 0.53
CA ARG A 368 28.75 14.87 -0.53
C ARG A 368 30.20 14.48 -0.24
N ALA A 369 31.01 15.39 0.30
CA ALA A 369 32.41 15.10 0.65
C ALA A 369 32.54 14.09 1.81
N THR A 370 31.60 14.11 2.75
CA THR A 370 31.53 13.13 3.86
C THR A 370 31.10 11.76 3.35
N GLN A 371 30.05 11.73 2.50
CA GLN A 371 29.58 10.53 1.81
C GLN A 371 30.71 9.87 1.02
N GLU A 372 31.42 10.63 0.17
CA GLU A 372 32.51 10.10 -0.66
C GLU A 372 33.69 9.59 0.18
N ARG A 373 34.07 10.32 1.24
CA ARG A 373 35.10 9.86 2.18
C ARG A 373 34.71 8.55 2.86
N ARG A 374 33.46 8.43 3.31
CA ARG A 374 32.93 7.23 4.00
C ARG A 374 32.79 6.04 3.04
N ALA A 375 32.33 6.29 1.82
CA ALA A 375 32.24 5.28 0.77
C ALA A 375 33.61 4.75 0.34
N LYS A 376 34.62 5.63 0.20
CA LYS A 376 36.00 5.21 -0.05
C LYS A 376 36.55 4.39 1.12
N ASP A 377 36.30 4.77 2.37
CA ASP A 377 36.76 3.98 3.53
C ASP A 377 36.22 2.53 3.52
N LEU A 378 34.93 2.36 3.21
CA LEU A 378 34.27 1.05 3.07
C LEU A 378 34.83 0.21 1.90
N LEU A 379 35.20 0.85 0.78
CA LEU A 379 35.63 0.18 -0.47
C LEU A 379 37.16 0.02 -0.60
N GLU A 380 37.97 0.87 0.02
CA GLU A 380 39.44 0.81 0.01
C GLU A 380 40.01 -0.04 1.14
N LYS A 381 39.29 -0.21 2.26
CA LYS A 381 39.81 -0.81 3.50
C LYS A 381 38.97 -1.99 4.01
N TYR A 382 39.62 -2.77 4.87
CA TYR A 382 39.00 -3.73 5.76
C TYR A 382 39.60 -3.51 7.16
N GLY A 383 38.97 -2.63 7.95
CA GLY A 383 39.57 -2.13 9.19
C GLY A 383 40.82 -1.28 8.89
N GLN A 384 41.97 -1.69 9.44
CA GLN A 384 43.25 -0.98 9.24
C GLN A 384 44.06 -1.46 8.02
N ARG A 385 43.73 -2.62 7.42
CA ARG A 385 44.39 -3.09 6.19
C ARG A 385 43.68 -2.53 4.95
N PRO A 386 44.38 -2.34 3.82
CA PRO A 386 43.73 -2.23 2.53
C PRO A 386 42.85 -3.47 2.28
N ARG A 387 41.65 -3.26 1.74
CA ARG A 387 40.79 -4.34 1.24
C ARG A 387 41.51 -5.04 0.09
N LYS A 388 41.46 -6.37 0.04
CA LYS A 388 41.99 -7.14 -1.08
C LYS A 388 41.00 -7.09 -2.24
N TYR A 389 39.78 -7.62 -2.04
CA TYR A 389 38.75 -7.78 -3.07
C TYR A 389 37.96 -6.47 -3.33
N ARG A 390 38.67 -5.40 -3.69
CA ARG A 390 38.09 -4.07 -3.93
C ARG A 390 37.15 -4.04 -5.14
N ASN A 391 37.42 -4.82 -6.18
CA ASN A 391 36.56 -4.94 -7.36
C ASN A 391 35.32 -5.82 -7.11
N GLY A 392 35.30 -6.56 -6.00
CA GLY A 392 34.18 -7.40 -5.52
C GLY A 392 33.17 -6.69 -4.62
N ALA A 393 33.25 -5.36 -4.46
CA ALA A 393 32.35 -4.61 -3.58
C ALA A 393 31.71 -3.40 -4.29
N GLY A 394 30.46 -3.10 -3.93
CA GLY A 394 29.75 -1.86 -4.28
C GLY A 394 28.83 -1.41 -3.14
N LEU A 395 28.44 -0.15 -3.14
CA LEU A 395 27.58 0.43 -2.10
C LEU A 395 26.27 0.91 -2.70
N ALA A 396 25.14 0.34 -2.27
CA ALA A 396 23.81 0.80 -2.65
C ALA A 396 23.40 2.00 -1.78
N ILE A 397 23.03 3.11 -2.40
CA ILE A 397 22.87 4.41 -1.76
C ILE A 397 21.38 4.73 -1.58
N PRO A 398 20.93 5.15 -0.38
CA PRO A 398 19.54 5.52 -0.15
C PRO A 398 19.21 6.88 -0.79
N GLN A 399 18.09 6.93 -1.52
CA GLN A 399 17.55 8.12 -2.16
C GLN A 399 16.79 8.99 -1.16
N ARG A 400 17.11 10.29 -1.15
CA ARG A 400 16.72 11.21 -0.07
C ARG A 400 15.23 11.54 -0.03
N ASP A 401 14.59 11.58 -1.19
CA ASP A 401 13.15 11.78 -1.37
C ASP A 401 12.32 10.63 -0.80
N GLN A 402 12.84 9.39 -0.85
CA GLN A 402 12.16 8.18 -0.36
C GLN A 402 12.24 7.99 1.16
N ILE A 403 13.16 8.67 1.84
CA ILE A 403 13.41 8.47 3.28
C ILE A 403 12.22 8.87 4.14
N GLU A 404 11.61 10.04 3.92
CA GLU A 404 10.50 10.48 4.76
C GLU A 404 9.17 9.77 4.44
N PRO A 405 8.81 9.49 3.18
CA PRO A 405 7.70 8.57 2.86
C PRO A 405 7.87 7.19 3.52
N LEU A 406 9.07 6.62 3.53
CA LEU A 406 9.35 5.35 4.21
C LEU A 406 9.21 5.49 5.73
N ARG A 407 9.79 6.53 6.34
CA ARG A 407 9.68 6.79 7.78
C ARG A 407 8.23 7.05 8.20
N HIS A 408 7.43 7.75 7.40
CA HIS A 408 6.00 7.94 7.63
C HIS A 408 5.26 6.60 7.61
N ALA A 409 5.35 5.82 6.53
CA ALA A 409 4.67 4.53 6.42
C ALA A 409 5.06 3.57 7.56
N VAL A 410 6.35 3.51 7.92
CA VAL A 410 6.80 2.68 9.05
C VAL A 410 6.30 3.21 10.41
N ARG A 411 6.28 4.53 10.64
CA ARG A 411 5.65 5.15 11.83
C ARG A 411 4.17 4.77 11.94
N TYR A 412 3.44 4.86 10.84
CA TYR A 412 2.01 4.58 10.76
C TYR A 412 1.71 3.09 11.01
N LEU A 413 2.50 2.17 10.42
CA LEU A 413 2.40 0.73 10.69
C LEU A 413 2.76 0.36 12.13
N MET A 414 3.71 1.05 12.75
CA MET A 414 4.04 0.88 14.18
C MET A 414 2.90 1.39 15.09
N ALA A 415 2.23 2.48 14.72
CA ALA A 415 1.06 3.00 15.43
C ALA A 415 -0.13 2.03 15.32
N ILE A 416 -0.44 1.56 14.12
CA ILE A 416 -1.46 0.53 13.87
C ILE A 416 -1.19 -0.72 14.71
N LYS A 417 0.04 -1.24 14.71
CA LYS A 417 0.37 -2.43 15.51
C LYS A 417 0.10 -2.22 17.00
N ARG A 418 0.40 -1.04 17.56
CA ARG A 418 0.10 -0.72 18.97
C ARG A 418 -1.39 -0.66 19.27
N ILE A 419 -2.21 -0.30 18.29
CA ILE A 419 -3.68 -0.32 18.40
C ILE A 419 -4.19 -1.77 18.34
N GLU A 420 -3.63 -2.61 17.45
CA GLU A 420 -3.91 -4.05 17.39
C GLU A 420 -3.56 -4.75 18.71
N ASP A 421 -2.37 -4.48 19.27
CA ASP A 421 -1.92 -4.99 20.57
C ASP A 421 -2.85 -4.54 21.72
N LYS A 422 -3.42 -3.33 21.65
CA LYS A 422 -4.33 -2.76 22.64
C LYS A 422 -5.83 -3.02 22.38
N ARG A 423 -6.20 -3.76 21.32
CA ARG A 423 -7.59 -3.92 20.83
C ARG A 423 -8.65 -4.21 21.90
N ALA A 424 -8.30 -5.03 22.91
CA ALA A 424 -9.21 -5.41 23.99
C ALA A 424 -9.41 -4.30 25.05
N GLN A 425 -8.40 -3.47 25.27
CA GLN A 425 -8.48 -2.30 26.16
C GLN A 425 -9.28 -1.18 25.50
N LEU A 426 -9.07 -0.97 24.19
CA LEU A 426 -9.75 0.02 23.36
C LEU A 426 -11.18 -0.38 22.95
N ARG A 427 -11.59 -1.63 23.20
CA ARG A 427 -12.93 -2.19 22.88
C ARG A 427 -13.35 -1.98 21.41
N LEU A 428 -12.40 -2.10 20.48
CA LEU A 428 -12.63 -1.82 19.06
C LEU A 428 -13.73 -2.71 18.47
N ASN A 429 -14.67 -2.10 17.75
CA ASN A 429 -15.73 -2.83 17.07
C ASN A 429 -15.25 -3.43 15.72
N ARG A 430 -16.10 -4.23 15.07
CA ARG A 430 -15.78 -4.90 13.80
C ARG A 430 -15.35 -3.91 12.70
N ASP A 431 -16.04 -2.79 12.60
CA ASP A 431 -15.90 -1.83 11.49
C ASP A 431 -14.63 -0.99 11.67
N GLN A 432 -14.31 -0.62 12.91
CA GLN A 432 -13.02 -0.03 13.31
C GLN A 432 -11.86 -0.98 13.02
N LEU A 433 -12.00 -2.28 13.31
CA LEU A 433 -10.99 -3.28 12.98
C LEU A 433 -10.84 -3.48 11.47
N GLN A 434 -11.92 -3.40 10.69
CA GLN A 434 -11.85 -3.42 9.22
C GLN A 434 -11.13 -2.17 8.70
N GLN A 435 -11.52 -0.97 9.13
CA GLN A 435 -10.89 0.29 8.73
C GLN A 435 -9.39 0.33 9.10
N LEU A 436 -9.02 -0.26 10.25
CA LEU A 436 -7.62 -0.39 10.68
C LEU A 436 -6.83 -1.32 9.74
N ASN A 437 -7.39 -2.47 9.34
CA ASN A 437 -6.77 -3.39 8.38
C ASN A 437 -6.66 -2.80 6.96
N GLU A 438 -7.66 -2.04 6.52
CA GLU A 438 -7.63 -1.36 5.22
C GLU A 438 -6.49 -0.31 5.18
N ARG A 439 -6.40 0.55 6.21
CA ARG A 439 -5.29 1.50 6.37
C ARG A 439 -3.94 0.79 6.44
N LYS A 440 -3.83 -0.29 7.22
CA LYS A 440 -2.62 -1.11 7.34
C LYS A 440 -2.11 -1.59 5.98
N ARG A 441 -3.00 -2.14 5.15
CA ARG A 441 -2.68 -2.62 3.80
C ARG A 441 -2.22 -1.48 2.87
N THR A 442 -2.80 -0.29 3.01
CA THR A 442 -2.37 0.90 2.25
C THR A 442 -0.94 1.31 2.62
N ASP A 443 -0.61 1.44 3.91
CA ASP A 443 0.72 1.83 4.35
C ASP A 443 1.77 0.72 4.20
N GLU A 444 1.38 -0.56 4.24
CA GLU A 444 2.22 -1.68 3.79
C GLU A 444 2.61 -1.49 2.32
N GLY A 445 1.63 -1.21 1.44
CA GLY A 445 1.90 -0.90 0.03
C GLY A 445 2.76 0.35 -0.20
N ALA A 446 2.59 1.38 0.64
CA ALA A 446 3.43 2.59 0.61
C ALA A 446 4.87 2.29 1.04
N ALA A 447 5.07 1.49 2.10
CA ALA A 447 6.38 1.03 2.53
C ALA A 447 7.06 0.15 1.47
N GLU A 448 6.35 -0.79 0.83
CA GLU A 448 6.90 -1.58 -0.28
C GLU A 448 7.30 -0.71 -1.47
N LYS A 449 6.53 0.32 -1.79
CA LYS A 449 6.91 1.30 -2.82
C LYS A 449 8.21 2.00 -2.44
N ALA A 450 8.27 2.58 -1.23
CA ALA A 450 9.42 3.36 -0.80
C ALA A 450 10.68 2.49 -0.71
N PHE A 451 10.63 1.25 -0.20
CA PHE A 451 11.78 0.33 -0.20
C PHE A 451 12.27 -0.03 -1.62
N ARG A 452 11.36 -0.21 -2.58
CA ARG A 452 11.68 -0.54 -3.98
C ARG A 452 12.34 0.63 -4.74
N GLU A 453 12.08 1.85 -4.32
CA GLU A 453 12.60 3.09 -4.90
C GLU A 453 13.80 3.66 -4.11
N LEU A 454 13.97 3.27 -2.84
CA LEU A 454 15.03 3.75 -1.93
C LEU A 454 16.45 3.54 -2.48
N TYR A 455 16.77 2.38 -3.06
CA TYR A 455 18.14 2.03 -3.49
C TYR A 455 18.29 2.07 -5.02
N ALA A 456 18.02 3.24 -5.61
CA ALA A 456 18.08 3.46 -7.06
C ALA A 456 19.47 3.83 -7.62
N SER A 457 20.51 3.86 -6.77
CA SER A 457 21.89 4.06 -7.23
C SER A 457 22.92 3.24 -6.44
N VAL A 458 24.04 2.94 -7.10
CA VAL A 458 25.17 2.16 -6.58
C VAL A 458 26.47 2.91 -6.86
N TRP A 459 27.36 2.99 -5.89
CA TRP A 459 28.72 3.49 -6.07
C TRP A 459 29.70 2.33 -6.18
N LEU A 460 30.49 2.31 -7.24
CA LEU A 460 31.49 1.29 -7.53
C LEU A 460 32.91 1.87 -7.43
N PRO A 461 33.90 1.12 -6.93
CA PRO A 461 35.29 1.56 -6.92
C PRO A 461 35.89 1.48 -8.33
N ARG A 462 36.55 2.55 -8.76
CA ARG A 462 37.26 2.68 -10.03
C ARG A 462 38.71 3.11 -9.76
N ALA A 463 39.68 2.53 -10.45
CA ALA A 463 41.06 2.99 -10.37
C ALA A 463 41.25 4.27 -11.20
N GLU A 464 41.82 5.31 -10.59
CA GLU A 464 42.10 6.59 -11.24
C GLU A 464 43.35 7.24 -10.62
N ASN A 465 44.37 7.46 -11.45
CA ASN A 465 45.65 8.08 -11.07
C ASN A 465 46.32 7.48 -9.82
N GLY A 466 46.21 6.16 -9.63
CA GLY A 466 46.77 5.43 -8.48
C GLY A 466 45.90 5.45 -7.21
N SER A 467 44.74 6.11 -7.25
CA SER A 467 43.75 6.17 -6.16
C SER A 467 42.43 5.47 -6.57
N ILE A 468 41.49 5.28 -5.63
CA ILE A 468 40.12 4.91 -6.00
C ILE A 468 39.24 6.16 -6.15
N SER A 469 38.60 6.28 -7.32
CA SER A 469 37.45 7.17 -7.56
C SER A 469 36.14 6.36 -7.54
N LEU A 470 35.01 7.06 -7.48
CA LEU A 470 33.68 6.45 -7.32
C LEU A 470 32.92 6.56 -8.65
N ASP A 471 32.69 5.42 -9.28
CA ASP A 471 31.88 5.25 -10.48
C ASP A 471 30.41 5.14 -10.08
N LEU A 472 29.64 6.20 -10.36
CA LEU A 472 28.23 6.35 -10.01
C LEU A 472 27.35 5.62 -11.04
N VAL A 473 26.56 4.66 -10.56
CA VAL A 473 25.60 3.90 -11.36
C VAL A 473 24.19 4.22 -10.86
N GLU A 474 23.32 4.75 -11.72
CA GLU A 474 21.95 5.14 -11.35
C GLU A 474 20.93 4.58 -12.35
N VAL A 475 19.67 4.42 -11.91
CA VAL A 475 18.55 4.08 -12.80
C VAL A 475 18.32 5.23 -13.79
N GLY A 476 18.73 5.02 -15.04
CA GLY A 476 18.40 5.90 -16.16
C GLY A 476 16.93 5.79 -16.59
N GLY A 477 16.59 6.38 -17.74
CA GLY A 477 15.21 6.45 -18.25
C GLY A 477 14.53 5.11 -18.65
N ARG A 478 15.08 3.95 -18.27
CA ARG A 478 14.43 2.63 -18.42
C ARG A 478 14.08 2.08 -17.03
N PRO A 479 12.80 1.81 -16.73
CA PRO A 479 12.40 1.29 -15.43
C PRO A 479 12.88 -0.16 -15.23
N LEU A 480 13.49 -0.44 -14.07
CA LEU A 480 13.85 -1.79 -13.64
C LEU A 480 12.60 -2.65 -13.43
N GLN A 481 12.60 -3.86 -13.97
CA GLN A 481 11.45 -4.79 -13.98
C GLN A 481 11.34 -5.60 -12.68
N SER A 482 12.46 -5.86 -12.02
CA SER A 482 12.49 -6.64 -10.76
C SER A 482 11.72 -5.93 -9.65
N THR A 483 11.10 -6.69 -8.75
CA THR A 483 10.28 -6.16 -7.65
C THR A 483 11.05 -6.07 -6.33
N GLY A 484 11.90 -7.05 -6.03
CA GLY A 484 12.70 -7.13 -4.80
C GLY A 484 13.90 -6.18 -4.78
N VAL A 485 14.39 -5.88 -3.57
CA VAL A 485 15.38 -4.81 -3.35
C VAL A 485 16.78 -5.21 -3.81
N HIS A 486 17.14 -6.50 -3.74
CA HIS A 486 18.45 -6.95 -4.22
C HIS A 486 18.46 -7.16 -5.73
N GLU A 487 17.40 -7.78 -6.22
CA GLU A 487 17.16 -8.14 -7.62
C GLU A 487 17.19 -6.89 -8.51
N ARG A 488 16.60 -5.78 -8.05
CA ARG A 488 16.68 -4.47 -8.73
C ARG A 488 18.09 -3.90 -8.80
N VAL A 489 18.83 -3.96 -7.71
CA VAL A 489 20.22 -3.47 -7.68
C VAL A 489 21.10 -4.33 -8.60
N MET A 490 20.90 -5.65 -8.62
CA MET A 490 21.62 -6.54 -9.51
C MET A 490 21.17 -6.41 -10.98
N GLU A 491 19.89 -6.16 -11.27
CA GLU A 491 19.39 -5.83 -12.62
C GLU A 491 20.05 -4.54 -13.15
N LEU A 492 20.11 -3.49 -12.32
CA LEU A 492 20.79 -2.23 -12.66
C LEU A 492 22.26 -2.48 -13.03
N LEU A 493 22.96 -3.26 -12.22
CA LEU A 493 24.40 -3.54 -12.38
C LEU A 493 24.72 -4.51 -13.53
N THR A 494 23.90 -5.52 -13.77
CA THR A 494 24.19 -6.61 -14.73
C THR A 494 23.46 -6.47 -16.06
N VAL A 495 22.20 -6.03 -16.07
CA VAL A 495 21.36 -5.93 -17.27
C VAL A 495 21.37 -4.51 -17.83
N THR A 496 21.05 -3.50 -17.00
CA THR A 496 20.84 -2.13 -17.47
C THR A 496 22.15 -1.42 -17.82
N THR A 497 23.17 -1.52 -16.95
CA THR A 497 24.42 -0.76 -17.10
C THR A 497 25.66 -1.61 -17.38
N LYS A 498 25.56 -2.94 -17.25
CA LYS A 498 26.62 -3.92 -17.55
C LYS A 498 27.96 -3.56 -16.89
N LYS A 499 27.90 -3.26 -15.59
CA LYS A 499 29.02 -2.91 -14.70
C LYS A 499 29.54 -4.10 -13.89
N VAL A 500 28.72 -5.14 -13.74
CA VAL A 500 29.00 -6.45 -13.12
C VAL A 500 28.52 -7.54 -14.08
N PHE A 501 29.21 -8.68 -14.15
CA PHE A 501 28.98 -9.72 -15.17
C PHE A 501 28.89 -11.13 -14.56
N SER A 502 27.98 -11.96 -15.08
CA SER A 502 27.83 -13.38 -14.73
C SER A 502 28.72 -14.34 -15.54
N SER A 503 29.54 -13.78 -16.44
CA SER A 503 30.48 -14.52 -17.28
C SER A 503 31.64 -13.64 -17.74
N THR A 504 32.75 -14.25 -18.09
CA THR A 504 33.89 -13.59 -18.75
C THR A 504 34.45 -14.47 -19.86
N THR A 505 35.22 -13.89 -20.78
CA THR A 505 35.92 -14.66 -21.82
C THR A 505 37.25 -15.20 -21.29
N PRO A 506 37.78 -16.32 -21.83
CA PRO A 506 39.08 -16.83 -21.42
C PRO A 506 40.22 -15.86 -21.75
N ARG A 507 40.10 -15.09 -22.84
CA ARG A 507 41.08 -14.04 -23.19
C ARG A 507 41.22 -12.99 -22.09
N LYS A 508 40.13 -12.55 -21.46
CA LYS A 508 40.20 -11.60 -20.32
C LYS A 508 41.02 -12.10 -19.13
N ILE A 509 41.22 -13.42 -18.98
CA ILE A 509 42.15 -13.98 -17.98
C ILE A 509 43.61 -13.73 -18.41
N VAL A 510 43.93 -14.00 -19.68
CA VAL A 510 45.24 -13.72 -20.28
C VAL A 510 45.54 -12.22 -20.23
N ASP A 511 44.60 -11.37 -20.68
CA ASP A 511 44.74 -9.91 -20.77
C ASP A 511 45.00 -9.24 -19.41
N LEU A 512 44.29 -9.67 -18.35
CA LEU A 512 44.44 -9.11 -17.00
C LEU A 512 45.79 -9.46 -16.36
N LEU A 513 46.29 -10.66 -16.66
CA LEU A 513 47.45 -11.26 -16.01
C LEU A 513 48.72 -11.22 -16.88
N ARG A 514 48.61 -10.69 -18.11
CA ARG A 514 49.67 -10.59 -19.13
C ARG A 514 50.37 -11.92 -19.40
N LEU A 515 49.59 -12.99 -19.47
CA LEU A 515 50.14 -14.35 -19.56
C LEU A 515 50.78 -14.57 -20.94
N GLY A 516 52.08 -14.84 -20.95
CA GLY A 516 52.87 -14.99 -22.18
C GLY A 516 53.26 -13.67 -22.87
N GLU A 517 52.96 -12.50 -22.31
CA GLU A 517 53.51 -11.23 -22.80
C GLU A 517 54.94 -11.03 -22.28
N GLU A 518 55.83 -10.50 -23.13
CA GLU A 518 57.11 -9.98 -22.67
C GLU A 518 56.90 -8.56 -22.08
N VAL A 519 57.23 -8.40 -20.80
CA VAL A 519 57.15 -7.10 -20.10
C VAL A 519 58.58 -6.61 -19.88
N GLU A 520 58.84 -5.34 -20.14
CA GLU A 520 60.19 -4.77 -20.06
C GLU A 520 60.85 -5.04 -18.69
N GLY A 521 61.93 -5.84 -18.70
CA GLY A 521 62.65 -6.27 -17.49
C GLY A 521 62.12 -7.52 -16.78
N GLN A 522 61.11 -8.22 -17.30
CA GLN A 522 60.58 -9.47 -16.72
C GLN A 522 60.37 -10.57 -17.78
N PRO A 523 60.73 -11.84 -17.48
CA PRO A 523 60.48 -12.95 -18.41
C PRO A 523 58.97 -13.23 -18.56
N PRO A 524 58.50 -13.67 -19.74
CA PRO A 524 57.08 -13.86 -20.01
C PRO A 524 56.41 -14.87 -19.08
N ARG A 525 55.32 -14.47 -18.43
CA ARG A 525 54.64 -15.31 -17.42
C ARG A 525 53.80 -16.40 -18.10
N HIS A 526 54.38 -17.57 -18.33
CA HIS A 526 53.68 -18.68 -19.00
C HIS A 526 52.75 -19.53 -18.12
N GLY A 527 52.54 -19.19 -16.84
CA GLY A 527 51.63 -19.95 -15.98
C GLY A 527 51.30 -19.27 -14.64
N ILE A 528 50.18 -19.69 -14.03
CA ILE A 528 49.59 -19.05 -12.86
C ILE A 528 48.64 -19.99 -12.10
N LYS A 529 48.54 -19.86 -10.77
CA LYS A 529 47.53 -20.59 -9.99
C LYS A 529 46.12 -20.07 -10.27
N ALA A 530 45.13 -20.94 -10.29
CA ALA A 530 43.73 -20.55 -10.46
C ALA A 530 43.27 -19.58 -9.35
N SER A 531 43.76 -19.75 -8.12
CA SER A 531 43.54 -18.82 -7.01
C SER A 531 44.08 -17.42 -7.29
N GLU A 532 45.22 -17.27 -7.96
CA GLU A 532 45.74 -15.94 -8.37
C GLU A 532 44.85 -15.30 -9.45
N VAL A 533 44.24 -16.11 -10.34
CA VAL A 533 43.25 -15.62 -11.32
C VAL A 533 42.02 -15.08 -10.61
N ARG A 534 41.44 -15.87 -9.68
CA ARG A 534 40.31 -15.46 -8.82
C ARG A 534 40.63 -14.17 -8.10
N ASP A 535 41.73 -14.16 -7.34
CA ASP A 535 42.13 -13.03 -6.54
C ASP A 535 42.32 -11.77 -7.40
N ALA A 536 42.90 -11.86 -8.59
CA ALA A 536 43.10 -10.72 -9.49
C ALA A 536 41.79 -10.07 -9.95
N PHE A 537 40.82 -10.84 -10.45
CA PHE A 537 39.53 -10.31 -10.94
C PHE A 537 38.77 -9.54 -9.84
N PHE A 538 38.80 -10.04 -8.61
CA PHE A 538 38.18 -9.36 -7.47
C PHE A 538 39.05 -8.24 -6.86
N SER A 539 40.37 -8.17 -7.13
CA SER A 539 41.27 -7.19 -6.48
C SER A 539 41.62 -5.94 -7.28
N PHE A 540 41.46 -5.92 -8.61
CA PHE A 540 41.85 -4.81 -9.48
C PHE A 540 40.65 -3.94 -9.92
N PRO A 541 40.43 -2.75 -9.33
CA PRO A 541 39.30 -1.88 -9.68
C PRO A 541 39.40 -1.38 -11.12
N GLY A 542 38.33 -1.52 -11.90
CA GLY A 542 38.28 -1.07 -13.30
C GLY A 542 38.52 -2.16 -14.34
N PHE A 543 38.88 -3.39 -13.93
CA PHE A 543 38.68 -4.57 -14.78
C PHE A 543 37.26 -5.15 -14.61
N THR A 544 36.93 -6.16 -15.41
CA THR A 544 35.63 -6.85 -15.41
C THR A 544 35.24 -7.32 -14.00
N ARG A 545 34.21 -6.72 -13.40
CA ARG A 545 33.63 -7.17 -12.12
C ARG A 545 32.76 -8.39 -12.36
N LEU A 546 32.92 -9.42 -11.53
CA LEU A 546 32.15 -10.65 -11.64
C LEU A 546 31.20 -10.78 -10.45
N ASP A 547 29.99 -11.29 -10.68
CA ASP A 547 29.03 -11.57 -9.60
C ASP A 547 29.48 -12.71 -8.67
N SER A 548 30.32 -13.62 -9.19
CA SER A 548 30.71 -14.88 -8.58
C SER A 548 32.02 -15.40 -9.19
N SER A 549 32.74 -16.27 -8.49
CA SER A 549 33.86 -17.01 -9.07
C SER A 549 33.46 -18.04 -10.13
N ASP A 550 32.18 -18.40 -10.23
CA ASP A 550 31.74 -19.44 -11.17
C ASP A 550 31.74 -18.91 -12.61
N ALA A 551 31.63 -17.58 -12.78
CA ALA A 551 31.97 -16.88 -14.01
C ALA A 551 33.43 -17.11 -14.47
N LEU A 552 34.37 -17.36 -13.54
CA LEU A 552 35.75 -17.75 -13.85
C LEU A 552 35.90 -19.25 -14.09
N ARG A 553 35.22 -20.12 -13.34
CA ARG A 553 35.25 -21.58 -13.61
C ARG A 553 34.82 -21.86 -15.06
N LYS A 554 33.72 -21.24 -15.49
CA LYS A 554 33.22 -21.22 -16.87
C LYS A 554 34.26 -20.74 -17.88
N ALA A 555 34.91 -19.62 -17.60
CA ALA A 555 35.94 -19.05 -18.47
C ALA A 555 37.22 -19.91 -18.54
N ILE A 556 37.57 -20.62 -17.47
CA ILE A 556 38.73 -21.52 -17.44
C ILE A 556 38.40 -22.81 -18.20
N ALA A 557 37.29 -23.49 -17.90
CA ALA A 557 36.86 -24.70 -18.61
C ALA A 557 36.74 -24.46 -20.13
N ARG A 558 36.11 -23.34 -20.52
CA ARG A 558 36.05 -22.90 -21.91
C ARG A 558 37.43 -22.60 -22.50
N GLY A 559 38.33 -21.94 -21.76
CA GLY A 559 39.69 -21.64 -22.21
C GLY A 559 40.54 -22.88 -22.47
N VAL A 560 40.32 -23.95 -21.68
CA VAL A 560 40.94 -25.27 -21.86
C VAL A 560 40.40 -25.96 -23.11
N GLN A 561 39.08 -25.91 -23.33
CA GLN A 561 38.43 -26.45 -24.53
C GLN A 561 38.86 -25.72 -25.82
N GLU A 562 38.91 -24.39 -25.78
CA GLU A 562 39.34 -23.53 -26.90
C GLU A 562 40.87 -23.55 -27.12
N GLY A 563 41.65 -24.20 -26.26
CA GLY A 563 43.11 -24.29 -26.37
C GLY A 563 43.84 -22.96 -26.12
N ILE A 564 43.23 -22.03 -25.38
CA ILE A 564 43.81 -20.73 -25.02
C ILE A 564 44.87 -20.89 -23.91
N PHE A 565 44.65 -21.83 -22.99
CA PHE A 565 45.61 -22.31 -22.01
C PHE A 565 45.28 -23.76 -21.64
N GLY A 566 46.26 -24.52 -21.16
CA GLY A 566 46.04 -25.80 -20.50
C GLY A 566 45.75 -25.62 -19.00
N TYR A 567 45.17 -26.65 -18.38
CA TYR A 567 44.86 -26.70 -16.95
C TYR A 567 45.36 -28.01 -16.34
N THR A 568 45.86 -27.94 -15.10
CA THR A 568 46.26 -29.10 -14.31
C THR A 568 45.96 -28.85 -12.83
N SER A 569 45.80 -29.91 -12.03
CA SER A 569 45.47 -29.82 -10.61
C SER A 569 46.52 -30.49 -9.71
N GLY A 570 46.74 -29.92 -8.53
CA GLY A 570 47.68 -30.40 -7.52
C GLY A 570 48.73 -29.36 -7.13
N THR A 571 49.96 -29.78 -6.91
CA THR A 571 51.08 -28.87 -6.64
C THR A 571 51.47 -28.10 -7.90
N ALA A 572 51.48 -26.76 -7.83
CA ALA A 572 51.89 -25.91 -8.95
C ALA A 572 53.27 -26.33 -9.52
N PRO A 573 53.36 -26.71 -10.80
CA PRO A 573 54.58 -27.28 -11.38
C PRO A 573 55.70 -26.23 -11.49
N ALA A 574 56.94 -26.68 -11.38
CA ALA A 574 58.11 -25.85 -11.67
C ALA A 574 58.27 -25.62 -13.18
N LEU A 575 58.79 -24.46 -13.57
CA LEU A 575 59.20 -24.19 -14.96
C LEU A 575 60.61 -24.76 -15.17
N GLY A 576 60.77 -25.61 -16.19
CA GLY A 576 62.04 -26.19 -16.61
C GLY A 576 62.91 -25.21 -17.39
N ALA A 577 64.20 -25.55 -17.52
CA ALA A 577 65.18 -24.79 -18.31
C ALA A 577 64.90 -24.83 -19.83
N ASP A 578 63.99 -25.70 -20.26
CA ASP A 578 63.42 -25.82 -21.61
C ASP A 578 62.20 -24.89 -21.84
N GLY A 579 61.79 -24.12 -20.82
CA GLY A 579 60.59 -23.28 -20.86
C GLY A 579 59.28 -24.06 -20.73
N LYS A 580 59.31 -25.34 -20.36
CA LYS A 580 58.11 -26.18 -20.15
C LYS A 580 57.81 -26.38 -18.68
N TYR A 581 56.54 -26.54 -18.33
CA TYR A 581 56.18 -26.91 -16.97
C TYR A 581 56.42 -28.40 -16.70
N GLN A 582 57.03 -28.69 -15.54
CA GLN A 582 57.37 -30.04 -15.08
C GLN A 582 56.13 -30.77 -14.57
N VAL A 583 55.30 -31.21 -15.51
CA VAL A 583 54.06 -31.98 -15.28
C VAL A 583 53.93 -33.02 -16.39
N GLY A 584 53.33 -34.18 -16.11
CA GLY A 584 53.04 -35.16 -17.15
C GLY A 584 52.03 -34.61 -18.15
N ARG A 585 52.27 -34.80 -19.47
CA ARG A 585 51.37 -34.30 -20.53
C ARG A 585 49.95 -34.87 -20.39
N GLU A 586 49.82 -36.05 -19.83
CA GLU A 586 48.56 -36.72 -19.50
C GLU A 586 47.76 -36.05 -18.37
N LYS A 587 48.41 -35.21 -17.55
CA LYS A 587 47.79 -34.47 -16.43
C LYS A 587 47.44 -33.02 -16.79
N VAL A 588 47.67 -32.62 -18.05
CA VAL A 588 47.32 -31.28 -18.55
C VAL A 588 46.13 -31.41 -19.50
N ALA A 589 44.95 -31.00 -19.04
CA ALA A 589 43.79 -30.80 -19.90
C ALA A 589 44.11 -29.65 -20.86
N PHE A 590 43.94 -29.88 -22.18
CA PHE A 590 44.20 -28.89 -23.23
C PHE A 590 43.53 -29.35 -24.53
N GLN A 591 42.77 -28.46 -25.18
CA GLN A 591 41.95 -28.76 -26.36
C GLN A 591 40.95 -29.92 -26.10
N HIS A 592 40.45 -29.99 -24.88
CA HIS A 592 39.44 -30.94 -24.41
C HIS A 592 38.46 -30.23 -23.48
N ALA A 593 37.21 -30.66 -23.44
CA ALA A 593 36.25 -30.12 -22.48
C ALA A 593 36.51 -30.72 -21.09
N ILE A 594 36.49 -29.88 -20.06
CA ILE A 594 36.44 -30.27 -18.65
C ILE A 594 35.16 -29.70 -18.05
N ALA A 595 34.60 -30.35 -17.03
CA ALA A 595 33.43 -29.83 -16.33
C ALA A 595 33.79 -28.58 -15.50
N GLU A 596 32.80 -27.73 -15.23
CA GLU A 596 33.02 -26.45 -14.51
C GLU A 596 33.48 -26.68 -13.05
N ASP A 597 33.11 -27.80 -12.45
CA ASP A 597 33.46 -28.24 -11.10
C ASP A 597 34.84 -28.92 -11.00
N GLU A 598 35.43 -29.38 -12.13
CA GLU A 598 36.85 -29.80 -12.19
C GLU A 598 37.82 -28.62 -12.05
N VAL A 599 37.35 -27.40 -12.29
CA VAL A 599 38.13 -26.16 -12.11
C VAL A 599 38.11 -25.77 -10.63
N ASP A 600 39.10 -26.25 -9.90
CA ASP A 600 39.39 -25.86 -8.53
C ASP A 600 40.33 -24.65 -8.47
N PHE A 601 40.10 -23.73 -7.53
CA PHE A 601 40.92 -22.53 -7.40
C PHE A 601 42.18 -22.76 -6.56
N ASP A 602 42.12 -23.60 -5.53
CA ASP A 602 43.19 -23.66 -4.52
C ASP A 602 44.28 -24.69 -4.90
N SER A 603 43.95 -25.67 -5.74
CA SER A 603 44.87 -26.65 -6.34
C SER A 603 45.06 -26.53 -7.86
N GLY A 604 44.27 -25.70 -8.55
CA GLY A 604 44.35 -25.53 -10.01
C GLY A 604 45.50 -24.66 -10.48
N PHE A 605 46.08 -24.99 -11.65
CA PHE A 605 47.15 -24.22 -12.29
C PHE A 605 46.93 -24.13 -13.81
N LEU A 606 47.03 -22.92 -14.37
CA LEU A 606 46.89 -22.62 -15.79
C LEU A 606 48.27 -22.54 -16.44
N ILE A 607 48.39 -23.10 -17.65
CA ILE A 607 49.64 -23.19 -18.43
C ILE A 607 49.42 -22.62 -19.83
N MET A 608 50.19 -21.61 -20.25
CA MET A 608 50.11 -21.08 -21.62
C MET A 608 50.59 -22.12 -22.64
N PRO A 609 50.02 -22.18 -23.87
CA PRO A 609 50.28 -23.26 -24.83
C PRO A 609 51.77 -23.47 -25.14
N ALA A 610 52.54 -22.38 -25.21
CA ALA A 610 53.99 -22.42 -25.43
C ALA A 610 54.77 -23.21 -24.36
N ALA A 611 54.29 -23.24 -23.11
CA ALA A 611 54.93 -23.91 -21.97
C ALA A 611 54.30 -25.26 -21.58
N ILE A 612 53.30 -25.74 -22.33
CA ILE A 612 52.78 -27.11 -22.15
C ILE A 612 53.88 -28.10 -22.56
N PRO A 613 54.24 -29.10 -21.71
CA PRO A 613 55.26 -30.09 -22.02
C PRO A 613 54.88 -30.93 -23.26
N ALA A 614 55.88 -31.34 -24.03
CA ALA A 614 55.67 -32.15 -25.23
C ALA A 614 55.16 -33.56 -24.89
N ALA A 615 54.42 -34.18 -25.81
CA ALA A 615 54.16 -35.62 -25.74
C ALA A 615 55.44 -36.39 -26.12
N PRO A 616 55.73 -37.54 -25.50
CA PRO A 616 56.80 -38.42 -25.96
C PRO A 616 56.49 -38.95 -27.37
N GLU A 617 57.48 -39.00 -28.25
CA GLU A 617 57.31 -39.53 -29.60
C GLU A 617 57.00 -41.04 -29.57
N PRO A 618 56.00 -41.53 -30.34
CA PRO A 618 55.65 -42.94 -30.36
C PRO A 618 56.70 -43.76 -31.12
N VAL A 619 57.55 -44.47 -30.38
CA VAL A 619 58.51 -45.43 -30.95
C VAL A 619 57.75 -46.55 -31.68
N GLY A 620 57.95 -46.65 -32.99
CA GLY A 620 57.22 -47.59 -33.83
C GLY A 620 57.64 -49.06 -33.63
N GLY A 621 56.65 -49.95 -33.52
CA GLY A 621 56.84 -51.39 -33.48
C GLY A 621 55.51 -52.12 -33.67
N GLY A 622 55.25 -52.64 -34.88
CA GLY A 622 54.00 -53.31 -35.22
C GLY A 622 54.14 -54.84 -35.33
N SER A 623 53.04 -55.56 -35.09
CA SER A 623 52.82 -56.95 -35.54
C SER A 623 51.32 -57.31 -35.48
N GLN A 624 50.92 -58.36 -36.19
CA GLN A 624 49.52 -58.67 -36.51
C GLN A 624 48.92 -59.84 -35.69
N VAL A 625 47.66 -59.64 -35.26
CA VAL A 625 46.51 -60.57 -35.38
C VAL A 625 46.74 -62.08 -35.13
N ARG A 626 46.12 -62.63 -34.06
CA ARG A 626 45.08 -63.69 -34.20
C ARG A 626 44.30 -64.03 -32.91
N ASP A 627 42.99 -63.78 -32.99
CA ASP A 627 41.82 -64.62 -32.67
C ASP A 627 41.93 -65.89 -31.76
N GLY A 628 40.85 -66.17 -31.01
CA GLY A 628 40.62 -67.40 -30.23
C GLY A 628 39.82 -67.20 -28.93
N GLY A 629 38.60 -67.76 -28.82
CA GLY A 629 37.74 -67.68 -27.63
C GLY A 629 37.35 -69.03 -27.01
N GLY A 630 36.72 -69.02 -25.83
CA GLY A 630 36.24 -70.21 -25.11
C GLY A 630 35.42 -69.89 -23.84
N GLU A 631 34.52 -70.79 -23.43
CA GLU A 631 33.45 -70.56 -22.43
C GLU A 631 33.79 -71.00 -20.98
N PRO A 632 33.09 -70.50 -19.94
CA PRO A 632 33.22 -70.92 -18.54
C PRO A 632 32.19 -71.99 -18.09
N TYR A 633 32.45 -72.66 -16.96
CA TYR A 633 31.63 -73.76 -16.39
C TYR A 633 31.35 -73.60 -14.87
N GLN A 634 30.33 -74.31 -14.35
CA GLN A 634 29.75 -74.26 -12.97
C GLN A 634 30.02 -75.58 -12.19
N PRO A 635 29.28 -76.09 -11.16
CA PRO A 635 28.23 -75.60 -10.23
C PRO A 635 28.75 -75.63 -8.75
N PRO A 636 28.01 -75.92 -7.64
CA PRO A 636 26.56 -76.02 -7.30
C PRO A 636 26.19 -75.13 -6.06
N THR A 637 25.12 -75.22 -5.24
CA THR A 637 23.80 -75.94 -5.08
C THR A 637 22.90 -74.99 -4.20
N GLY A 638 21.65 -75.23 -3.77
CA GLY A 638 20.66 -76.30 -3.95
C GLY A 638 19.52 -76.28 -2.89
N GLY A 639 18.26 -76.46 -3.29
CA GLY A 639 17.06 -76.61 -2.41
C GLY A 639 16.44 -75.29 -1.90
N THR A 640 15.13 -75.17 -1.62
CA THR A 640 13.97 -76.10 -1.71
C THR A 640 12.65 -75.28 -1.85
N ALA A 641 11.53 -75.90 -2.25
CA ALA A 641 10.19 -75.28 -2.42
C ALA A 641 9.14 -75.98 -1.49
N PRO A 642 7.83 -75.62 -1.44
CA PRO A 642 7.08 -74.57 -2.17
C PRO A 642 6.15 -73.67 -1.31
N GLY A 643 5.51 -72.66 -1.92
CA GLY A 643 4.41 -71.88 -1.33
C GLY A 643 3.71 -70.92 -2.33
N VAL A 644 2.38 -70.96 -2.42
CA VAL A 644 1.52 -70.29 -3.43
C VAL A 644 0.09 -70.15 -2.85
N PRO A 645 -0.75 -69.12 -3.16
CA PRO A 645 -0.52 -67.83 -3.83
C PRO A 645 -0.96 -66.59 -2.99
N GLN A 646 -0.57 -65.37 -3.41
CA GLN A 646 -1.48 -64.26 -3.74
C GLN A 646 -0.73 -63.12 -4.49
N PRO A 647 -1.41 -62.27 -5.27
CA PRO A 647 -0.75 -61.47 -6.32
C PRO A 647 -0.45 -60.00 -5.95
N PRO A 648 0.69 -59.45 -6.40
CA PRO A 648 0.89 -58.01 -6.56
C PRO A 648 0.39 -57.52 -7.94
N LEU A 649 -0.26 -56.37 -7.92
CA LEU A 649 -0.78 -55.57 -9.03
C LEU A 649 0.13 -55.51 -10.27
N VAL A 650 -0.46 -55.69 -11.46
CA VAL A 650 0.16 -55.31 -12.73
C VAL A 650 0.17 -53.78 -12.85
N VAL A 651 1.35 -53.19 -12.99
CA VAL A 651 1.53 -51.82 -13.48
C VAL A 651 1.87 -51.91 -14.97
N PRO A 652 1.19 -51.18 -15.88
CA PRO A 652 1.49 -51.26 -17.31
C PRO A 652 2.86 -50.66 -17.63
N THR A 653 3.67 -51.38 -18.41
CA THR A 653 4.87 -50.82 -19.04
C THR A 653 4.43 -49.90 -20.19
N GLU A 654 4.44 -48.58 -19.98
CA GLU A 654 4.08 -47.63 -21.04
C GLU A 654 5.05 -47.71 -22.23
N ALA A 655 4.50 -47.76 -23.44
CA ALA A 655 5.28 -47.78 -24.66
C ALA A 655 5.85 -46.39 -24.97
N THR A 656 7.19 -46.26 -24.97
CA THR A 656 7.88 -45.00 -25.29
C THR A 656 7.56 -44.53 -26.71
N GLN A 657 6.77 -43.47 -26.84
CA GLN A 657 6.48 -42.83 -28.13
C GLN A 657 7.77 -42.17 -28.69
N ARG A 658 8.13 -42.49 -29.93
CA ARG A 658 9.34 -41.97 -30.61
C ARG A 658 9.12 -40.63 -31.33
N ALA A 659 7.87 -40.22 -31.51
CA ALA A 659 7.47 -38.94 -32.07
C ALA A 659 6.10 -38.57 -31.48
N VAL A 660 5.85 -37.28 -31.28
CA VAL A 660 4.62 -36.76 -30.68
C VAL A 660 4.17 -35.51 -31.45
N THR A 661 2.92 -35.51 -31.93
CA THR A 661 2.33 -34.36 -32.64
C THR A 661 1.25 -33.73 -31.77
N ILE A 662 1.46 -32.48 -31.36
CA ILE A 662 0.53 -31.74 -30.49
C ILE A 662 -0.10 -30.60 -31.28
N ARG A 663 -1.44 -30.53 -31.33
CA ARG A 663 -2.18 -29.39 -31.90
C ARG A 663 -2.76 -28.56 -30.77
N ILE A 664 -2.43 -27.27 -30.75
CA ILE A 664 -2.88 -26.30 -29.74
C ILE A 664 -3.69 -25.21 -30.45
N THR A 665 -4.81 -24.80 -29.86
CA THR A 665 -5.66 -23.69 -30.33
C THR A 665 -6.04 -22.83 -29.14
N GLY A 666 -5.88 -21.51 -29.23
CA GLY A 666 -6.20 -20.59 -28.13
C GLY A 666 -5.91 -19.13 -28.46
N SER A 667 -6.28 -18.23 -27.54
CA SER A 667 -5.99 -16.80 -27.62
C SER A 667 -4.50 -16.49 -27.35
N ARG A 668 -4.09 -15.24 -27.60
CA ARG A 668 -2.72 -14.73 -27.35
C ARG A 668 -2.18 -15.16 -25.98
N ASP A 669 -2.96 -14.96 -24.92
CA ASP A 669 -2.55 -15.26 -23.55
C ASP A 669 -2.47 -16.76 -23.26
N GLN A 670 -3.25 -17.58 -23.96
CA GLN A 670 -3.21 -19.04 -23.86
C GLN A 670 -1.99 -19.61 -24.59
N LEU A 671 -1.67 -19.08 -25.79
CA LEU A 671 -0.48 -19.45 -26.54
C LEU A 671 0.80 -19.02 -25.81
N PHE A 672 0.84 -17.81 -25.23
CA PHE A 672 1.96 -17.36 -24.41
C PHE A 672 2.17 -18.27 -23.17
N LYS A 673 1.10 -18.70 -22.51
CA LYS A 673 1.16 -19.65 -21.38
C LYS A 673 1.53 -21.08 -21.80
N ALA A 674 1.35 -21.45 -23.07
CA ALA A 674 1.76 -22.75 -23.62
C ALA A 674 3.27 -22.80 -23.96
N TRP A 675 3.92 -21.64 -24.17
CA TRP A 675 5.32 -21.57 -24.60
C TRP A 675 6.31 -22.37 -23.74
N PRO A 676 6.25 -22.35 -22.39
CA PRO A 676 7.17 -23.15 -21.56
C PRO A 676 7.04 -24.67 -21.78
N ALA A 677 5.84 -25.16 -22.13
CA ALA A 677 5.65 -26.59 -22.43
C ALA A 677 6.28 -26.99 -23.78
N ILE A 678 6.32 -26.06 -24.74
CA ILE A 678 6.97 -26.25 -26.04
C ILE A 678 8.50 -26.18 -25.88
N ALA A 679 9.01 -25.25 -25.06
CA ALA A 679 10.43 -25.19 -24.71
C ALA A 679 10.92 -26.49 -24.05
N ASN A 680 10.21 -26.97 -23.02
CA ASN A 680 10.52 -28.26 -22.36
C ASN A 680 10.52 -29.46 -23.33
N LEU A 681 9.70 -29.42 -24.40
CA LEU A 681 9.69 -30.44 -25.44
C LEU A 681 10.92 -30.32 -26.36
N ALA A 682 11.31 -29.10 -26.74
CA ALA A 682 12.51 -28.84 -27.52
C ALA A 682 13.79 -29.27 -26.77
N ASP A 683 13.91 -28.93 -25.49
CA ASP A 683 15.03 -29.33 -24.62
C ASP A 683 15.17 -30.87 -24.54
N LYS A 684 14.05 -31.60 -24.64
CA LYS A 684 14.03 -33.06 -24.57
C LYS A 684 14.22 -33.75 -25.93
N ALA A 685 13.87 -33.07 -27.03
CA ALA A 685 13.95 -33.61 -28.39
C ALA A 685 15.19 -33.13 -29.19
N GLY A 686 15.92 -32.12 -28.69
CA GLY A 686 17.06 -31.50 -29.37
C GLY A 686 16.67 -30.54 -30.51
N LYS A 687 15.54 -30.78 -31.19
CA LYS A 687 14.85 -29.83 -32.06
C LYS A 687 13.35 -30.06 -32.01
N ALA A 688 12.58 -28.97 -32.01
CA ALA A 688 11.14 -28.97 -32.27
C ALA A 688 10.84 -28.03 -33.45
N SER A 689 9.80 -28.33 -34.23
CA SER A 689 9.28 -27.44 -35.29
C SER A 689 7.83 -27.06 -34.97
N ILE A 690 7.44 -25.82 -35.29
CA ILE A 690 6.16 -25.22 -34.92
C ILE A 690 5.51 -24.65 -36.16
N GLN A 691 4.41 -25.27 -36.63
CA GLN A 691 3.63 -24.74 -37.75
C GLN A 691 2.49 -23.86 -37.21
N VAL A 692 2.58 -22.55 -37.43
CA VAL A 692 1.55 -21.57 -37.04
C VAL A 692 0.61 -21.32 -38.22
N ASN A 693 -0.67 -21.65 -38.05
CA ASN A 693 -1.73 -21.37 -39.02
C ASN A 693 -2.64 -20.26 -38.47
N ALA A 694 -2.77 -19.15 -39.20
CA ALA A 694 -3.63 -18.03 -38.83
C ALA A 694 -4.52 -17.63 -40.02
N ALA A 695 -5.77 -17.26 -39.75
CA ALA A 695 -6.74 -16.81 -40.74
C ALA A 695 -7.45 -15.55 -40.25
N SER A 696 -7.80 -14.66 -41.18
CA SER A 696 -8.48 -13.39 -40.92
C SER A 696 -9.46 -13.12 -42.05
N GLU A 697 -10.73 -12.86 -41.72
CA GLU A 697 -11.77 -12.52 -42.70
C GLU A 697 -11.51 -11.17 -43.42
N GLN A 698 -10.70 -10.31 -42.80
CA GLN A 698 -10.28 -9.02 -43.37
C GLN A 698 -8.90 -9.09 -44.06
N GLY A 699 -8.30 -10.29 -44.13
CA GLY A 699 -6.91 -10.48 -44.56
C GLY A 699 -5.89 -10.00 -43.53
N PHE A 700 -4.64 -9.88 -43.97
CA PHE A 700 -3.52 -9.35 -43.17
C PHE A 700 -2.78 -8.30 -43.99
N ASP A 701 -2.38 -7.19 -43.36
CA ASP A 701 -1.53 -6.19 -44.01
C ASP A 701 -0.11 -6.73 -44.20
N GLN A 702 0.45 -6.55 -45.40
CA GLN A 702 1.75 -7.10 -45.75
C GLN A 702 2.92 -6.37 -45.09
N SER A 703 2.82 -5.07 -44.82
CA SER A 703 3.87 -4.32 -44.14
C SER A 703 3.88 -4.64 -42.64
N TRP A 704 2.71 -4.81 -42.03
CA TRP A 704 2.58 -5.29 -40.67
C TRP A 704 3.11 -6.72 -40.52
N LEU A 705 2.73 -7.66 -41.41
CA LEU A 705 3.28 -9.01 -41.40
C LEU A 705 4.81 -9.01 -41.54
N ARG A 706 5.36 -8.21 -42.45
CA ARG A 706 6.81 -8.11 -42.66
C ARG A 706 7.52 -7.69 -41.37
N ASN A 707 7.11 -6.58 -40.77
CA ASN A 707 7.86 -5.92 -39.70
C ASN A 707 7.52 -6.46 -38.29
N ALA A 708 6.32 -7.01 -38.09
CA ALA A 708 5.85 -7.47 -36.78
C ALA A 708 5.80 -9.01 -36.63
N VAL A 709 6.00 -9.77 -37.72
CA VAL A 709 6.00 -11.24 -37.70
C VAL A 709 7.24 -11.82 -38.36
N TYR A 710 7.54 -11.50 -39.63
CA TYR A 710 8.68 -12.10 -40.33
C TYR A 710 10.03 -11.60 -39.81
N GLU A 711 10.25 -10.29 -39.75
CA GLU A 711 11.52 -9.67 -39.33
C GLU A 711 11.97 -10.14 -37.91
N PRO A 712 11.10 -10.21 -36.87
CA PRO A 712 11.48 -10.79 -35.57
C PRO A 712 11.78 -12.30 -35.58
N LEU A 713 11.26 -13.06 -36.56
CA LEU A 713 11.56 -14.49 -36.72
C LEU A 713 12.82 -14.72 -37.58
N GLU A 714 13.17 -13.78 -38.46
CA GLU A 714 14.46 -13.71 -39.14
C GLU A 714 15.58 -13.34 -38.14
N GLU A 715 15.37 -12.33 -37.27
CA GLU A 715 16.31 -11.94 -36.21
C GLU A 715 16.59 -13.07 -35.19
N ALA A 716 15.63 -13.97 -34.99
CA ALA A 716 15.74 -15.11 -34.08
C ALA A 716 16.35 -16.37 -34.74
N ASP A 717 16.62 -16.36 -36.04
CA ASP A 717 17.13 -17.50 -36.84
C ASP A 717 16.26 -18.78 -36.73
N VAL A 718 14.94 -18.62 -36.60
CA VAL A 718 13.97 -19.73 -36.43
C VAL A 718 13.13 -20.05 -37.68
N LEU A 719 13.30 -19.29 -38.77
CA LEU A 719 12.60 -19.55 -40.03
C LEU A 719 13.32 -20.63 -40.86
N GLU A 720 12.70 -21.80 -40.96
CA GLU A 720 13.08 -22.80 -41.95
C GLU A 720 12.77 -22.25 -43.36
N LYS A 721 13.79 -22.05 -44.18
CA LYS A 721 13.63 -21.59 -45.56
C LYS A 721 12.94 -22.67 -46.40
N GLU A 722 11.81 -22.31 -47.00
CA GLU A 722 11.14 -23.15 -47.99
C GLU A 722 12.08 -23.44 -49.19
N GLN A 723 11.95 -24.65 -49.77
CA GLN A 723 12.65 -25.11 -50.97
C GLN A 723 11.71 -25.20 -52.17
#